data_AF-A0A8C7KQA7-F1
#
_entry.id   AF-A0A8C7KQA7-F1
#
_cell.length_a   1.000
_cell.length_b   1.000
_cell.length_c   1.000
_cell.angle_alpha   90.00
_cell.angle_beta   90.00
_cell.angle_gamma   90.00
#
_symmetry.space_group_name_H-M   'P 1'
#
loop_
_entity.id
_entity.type
_entity.pdbx_description
1 polymer ?
#
loop_
_entity_poly.entity_id
_entity_poly.type
_entity_poly.pdbx_seq_one_letter_code
_entity_poly.pdbx_strand_id
1 'polypeptide(L)'
;MLWAAVVLVLPLLGLCQFVLPPEWVPADYPATEVGAESFVTAYNTTAELVTYQNQEASWTYQTNITAHNSNKKVESDGLKQAFTEAWGKKAKETFSDMLVATFNDTLQRRIKKINVLGAANLPAGERHEYNVILSKMSEIYSTAKVCPKPDECWSLEPELTEIMANSRSYKTLLYAWEGWHNASGVPLKAEYPTFVELSNKAYKADGFDDTGEYWRSWYESPTFESDLEAIYKQIQPLYQNLHAFVRRKLYNHYGPKYINLKGPIPAHLLGNMWAQTWNNIYGMMIPFPGKPNVDVTDEMMAQNWNATHMFRVAEEFFTSLGLIKMPQEFWDKSMLEKPDNREVVCHASAWDFYNRKDFRIKQCTTVSMQQLSTVHHEMGHVEYYLQYKELPYSFRRGANPGFHEAIGDVMSLSVSTPKHLASIGLLPNVTNDNESDINYLLKMALEKIAFLPFGYLIDQWRWSVFSGRTPPERYNADWWHLRTKYQGICPPTKRTEEHMDAGAKYHIPGNTPYIRYFVSFILQFQFHNKLCQAANQSGPLHTCDIYQSKEAGKILETVLKSGESKPWTQVLQEAVGTNKMDASALMEYFGPIITWLEEQNAATNETLGWPDFNWVPPVPEGYPEDIDKIADEVQAKKFLEEYNSTSEGVWNAYTEASWAYNTDINEENKQNMLQKNLDMSIHTLTYGKEARKYDTTDFQDGSVKRILKKLSDIERAGLPDEELKEYNILLANMETKYSVAQVCRANGTCHPLDPDLQQIMAESRDYNELLFAWQGWRNASGRELRQDYKRYVQLANKAATLNGHSDNGAFWRSLYETPTFEEDLEHLWKELEPLYLNVHAYVRRSLYKKYGGKHINVRGPIPAHLLGNMWAQTWSGIMDLAIPYPDATQVDATPAMIGWNATRMFQESDNFFTSLGLLPMPPEFWAKSMLEKPKDGRNVVCHASAWDFYNRKDFRIKQCTVITMDDLITVHHEMGHVQYFLQYKDQPISFREGANPGFHEAIGDVLALSVATPKHLKEIGLLDVVEDNAESTINYLMSIALDKIAFLPFGYLMDQWRWKVFDGRISEEEYNKEWWNMRMKYQGLCPPVARTEQDFDPGAKFHIPANVPYVRYFVSFIIQFQFHQALCNAAGHVGPLHDCDIYRSKEAGKLLGDVMKVGFSKPWPETMAMITGKSIMSAKPLVEYFKPLTDWLEAENNKNDEVRGWPEYDWKPPSESDTPLNSRN
;
A
#
# COMPACT_ATOMS: atom_id res chain seq x y z
N MET A 1 -55.57 42.72 26.97
CA MET A 1 -57.01 43.05 27.09
C MET A 1 -57.71 42.58 25.83
N LEU A 2 -58.79 41.80 26.01
CA LEU A 2 -59.86 41.37 25.10
C LEU A 2 -59.60 41.53 23.57
N TRP A 3 -59.75 40.49 22.75
CA TRP A 3 -61.04 39.89 22.40
C TRP A 3 -60.84 38.48 21.82
N ALA A 4 -61.72 37.58 22.26
CA ALA A 4 -61.82 36.20 21.82
C ALA A 4 -63.08 36.01 20.97
N ALA A 5 -63.03 34.97 20.15
CA ALA A 5 -64.12 34.21 19.53
C ALA A 5 -64.84 34.84 18.32
N VAL A 6 -64.64 34.23 17.14
CA VAL A 6 -65.63 33.29 16.55
C VAL A 6 -64.86 32.24 15.73
N VAL A 7 -64.93 30.99 16.17
CA VAL A 7 -64.71 29.80 15.34
C VAL A 7 -65.99 29.57 14.55
N LEU A 8 -65.88 29.50 13.22
CA LEU A 8 -66.91 28.91 12.36
C LEU A 8 -66.24 27.90 11.44
N VAL A 9 -66.79 26.70 11.52
CA VAL A 9 -66.38 25.43 10.93
C VAL A 9 -66.41 25.47 9.40
N LEU A 10 -65.31 25.06 8.76
CA LEU A 10 -65.29 24.47 7.41
C LEU A 10 -64.22 23.37 7.38
N PRO A 11 -64.59 22.08 7.40
CA PRO A 11 -63.70 21.00 7.02
C PRO A 11 -63.79 20.86 5.51
N LEU A 12 -62.70 20.99 4.75
CA LEU A 12 -62.52 20.39 3.42
C LEU A 12 -61.15 20.78 2.84
N LEU A 13 -60.31 19.76 2.65
CA LEU A 13 -59.32 19.61 1.58
C LEU A 13 -59.16 20.84 0.66
N GLY A 14 -58.22 21.72 1.00
CA GLY A 14 -57.82 22.83 0.13
C GLY A 14 -57.06 22.31 -1.09
N LEU A 15 -57.78 21.88 -2.12
CA LEU A 15 -57.25 21.74 -3.48
C LEU A 15 -56.69 23.11 -3.88
N CYS A 16 -55.36 23.26 -3.90
CA CYS A 16 -54.68 24.44 -4.41
C CYS A 16 -54.99 24.56 -5.91
N GLN A 17 -56.03 25.30 -6.29
CA GLN A 17 -56.29 25.65 -7.68
C GLN A 17 -55.37 26.81 -8.06
N PHE A 18 -54.40 26.56 -8.95
CA PHE A 18 -53.54 27.59 -9.51
C PHE A 18 -54.36 28.46 -10.49
N VAL A 19 -54.89 29.58 -10.02
CA VAL A 19 -55.71 30.49 -10.82
C VAL A 19 -54.81 31.39 -11.67
N LEU A 20 -54.96 31.32 -12.99
CA LEU A 20 -54.24 32.20 -13.92
C LEU A 20 -54.80 33.64 -13.87
N PRO A 21 -53.95 34.67 -13.98
CA PRO A 21 -54.38 36.03 -14.28
C PRO A 21 -55.25 36.06 -15.55
N PRO A 22 -56.33 36.86 -15.61
CA PRO A 22 -57.22 36.93 -16.78
C PRO A 22 -56.49 37.21 -18.10
N GLU A 23 -55.44 38.02 -18.05
CA GLU A 23 -54.59 38.36 -19.20
C GLU A 23 -53.73 37.19 -19.72
N TRP A 24 -53.59 36.10 -18.96
CA TRP A 24 -52.84 34.90 -19.36
C TRP A 24 -53.72 33.78 -19.91
N VAL A 25 -55.05 33.94 -19.85
CA VAL A 25 -56.01 32.99 -20.38
C VAL A 25 -56.19 33.25 -21.89
N PRO A 26 -56.17 32.21 -22.74
CA PRO A 26 -56.38 32.41 -24.17
C PRO A 26 -57.80 32.90 -24.46
N ALA A 27 -57.92 33.88 -25.36
CA ALA A 27 -59.20 34.30 -25.92
C ALA A 27 -59.81 33.22 -26.84
N ASP A 28 -60.99 33.50 -27.40
CA ASP A 28 -61.56 32.68 -28.47
C ASP A 28 -61.01 33.11 -29.84
N TYR A 29 -60.65 32.11 -30.66
CA TYR A 29 -60.08 32.31 -31.98
C TYR A 29 -60.91 31.53 -33.02
N PRO A 30 -61.06 32.04 -34.26
CA PRO A 30 -61.78 31.30 -35.29
C PRO A 30 -60.97 30.07 -35.74
N ALA A 31 -61.65 28.94 -35.97
CA ALA A 31 -61.06 27.68 -36.47
C ALA A 31 -60.67 27.79 -37.95
N THR A 32 -59.67 28.63 -38.24
CA THR A 32 -59.14 28.96 -39.57
C THR A 32 -57.62 29.17 -39.46
N GLU A 33 -56.90 29.14 -40.59
CA GLU A 33 -55.45 29.41 -40.61
C GLU A 33 -55.11 30.80 -40.03
N VAL A 34 -55.88 31.84 -40.38
CA VAL A 34 -55.69 33.20 -39.84
C VAL A 34 -55.94 33.27 -38.33
N GLY A 35 -56.93 32.50 -37.84
CA GLY A 35 -57.19 32.37 -36.42
C GLY A 35 -56.05 31.66 -35.68
N ALA A 36 -55.48 30.61 -36.29
CA ALA A 36 -54.31 29.91 -35.76
C ALA A 36 -53.08 30.82 -35.71
N GLU A 37 -52.80 31.64 -36.73
CA GLU A 37 -51.71 32.65 -36.71
C GLU A 37 -51.87 33.66 -35.57
N SER A 38 -53.10 34.15 -35.38
CA SER A 38 -53.43 35.07 -34.28
C SER A 38 -53.23 34.40 -32.91
N PHE A 39 -53.66 33.15 -32.78
CA PHE A 39 -53.50 32.34 -31.58
C PHE A 39 -52.03 32.13 -31.21
N VAL A 40 -51.20 31.66 -32.14
CA VAL A 40 -49.78 31.40 -31.86
C VAL A 40 -48.99 32.68 -31.58
N THR A 41 -49.42 33.82 -32.14
CA THR A 41 -48.81 35.14 -31.88
C THR A 41 -49.14 35.63 -30.47
N ALA A 42 -50.40 35.51 -30.04
CA ALA A 42 -50.80 35.83 -28.67
C ALA A 42 -50.15 34.89 -27.64
N TYR A 43 -50.07 33.59 -27.96
CA TYR A 43 -49.36 32.60 -27.14
C TYR A 43 -47.90 33.02 -26.92
N ASN A 44 -47.22 33.46 -27.98
CA ASN A 44 -45.80 33.79 -27.93
C ASN A 44 -45.46 34.82 -26.85
N THR A 45 -46.17 35.94 -26.85
CA THR A 45 -45.91 37.05 -25.91
C THR A 45 -46.22 36.66 -24.46
N THR A 46 -47.31 35.92 -24.25
CA THR A 46 -47.71 35.48 -22.91
C THR A 46 -46.79 34.37 -22.38
N ALA A 47 -46.39 33.43 -23.23
CA ALA A 47 -45.49 32.33 -22.88
C ALA A 47 -44.09 32.83 -22.48
N GLU A 48 -43.56 33.87 -23.15
CA GLU A 48 -42.30 34.52 -22.76
C GLU A 48 -42.38 35.06 -21.32
N LEU A 49 -43.48 35.74 -20.96
CA LEU A 49 -43.68 36.30 -19.62
C LEU A 49 -43.83 35.22 -18.53
N VAL A 50 -44.70 34.24 -18.76
CA VAL A 50 -44.95 33.15 -17.79
C VAL A 50 -43.69 32.32 -17.59
N THR A 51 -42.96 32.03 -18.67
CA THR A 51 -41.72 31.25 -18.60
C THR A 51 -40.62 32.03 -17.89
N TYR A 52 -40.48 33.33 -18.14
CA TYR A 52 -39.52 34.17 -17.41
C TYR A 52 -39.69 34.07 -15.89
N GLN A 53 -40.93 34.21 -15.40
CA GLN A 53 -41.21 34.10 -13.96
C GLN A 53 -40.88 32.71 -13.40
N ASN A 54 -41.17 31.66 -14.16
CA ASN A 54 -40.84 30.29 -13.79
C ASN A 54 -39.33 30.02 -13.76
N GLN A 55 -38.59 30.54 -14.74
CA GLN A 55 -37.13 30.41 -14.79
C GLN A 55 -36.47 31.17 -13.63
N GLU A 56 -36.96 32.36 -13.26
CA GLU A 56 -36.48 33.11 -12.08
C GLU A 56 -36.68 32.33 -10.77
N ALA A 57 -37.87 31.73 -10.56
CA ALA A 57 -38.14 30.92 -9.38
C ALA A 57 -37.24 29.67 -9.33
N SER A 58 -37.08 28.99 -10.47
CA SER A 58 -36.23 27.79 -10.60
C SER A 58 -34.75 28.12 -10.38
N TRP A 59 -34.24 29.21 -10.97
CA TRP A 59 -32.89 29.70 -10.77
C TRP A 59 -32.61 30.02 -9.29
N THR A 60 -33.56 30.71 -8.63
CA THR A 60 -33.46 31.05 -7.21
C THR A 60 -33.35 29.80 -6.34
N TYR A 61 -34.14 28.76 -6.62
CA TYR A 61 -34.05 27.48 -5.91
C TYR A 61 -32.72 26.77 -6.17
N GLN A 62 -32.31 26.63 -7.44
CA GLN A 62 -31.09 25.89 -7.78
C GLN A 62 -29.80 26.57 -7.31
N THR A 63 -29.83 27.89 -7.12
CA THR A 63 -28.70 28.64 -6.56
C THR A 63 -28.85 28.87 -5.05
N ASN A 64 -29.97 28.52 -4.43
CA ASN A 64 -30.19 28.66 -2.99
C ASN A 64 -31.24 27.65 -2.51
N ILE A 65 -30.79 26.45 -2.19
CA ILE A 65 -31.68 25.33 -1.84
C ILE A 65 -32.25 25.55 -0.44
N THR A 66 -33.53 25.89 -0.36
CA THR A 66 -34.28 26.05 0.90
C THR A 66 -35.71 25.59 0.71
N ALA A 67 -36.38 25.17 1.79
CA ALA A 67 -37.80 24.80 1.75
C ALA A 67 -38.68 25.94 1.22
N HIS A 68 -38.35 27.20 1.57
CA HIS A 68 -39.06 28.38 1.06
C HIS A 68 -38.93 28.54 -0.45
N ASN A 69 -37.71 28.44 -0.99
CA ASN A 69 -37.48 28.55 -2.44
C ASN A 69 -38.05 27.35 -3.20
N SER A 70 -38.04 26.15 -2.58
CA SER A 70 -38.70 24.95 -3.11
C SER A 70 -40.20 25.18 -3.29
N ASN A 71 -40.89 25.68 -2.26
CA ASN A 71 -42.31 25.99 -2.34
C ASN A 71 -42.62 27.03 -3.43
N LYS A 72 -41.82 28.10 -3.52
CA LYS A 72 -41.96 29.10 -4.60
C LYS A 72 -41.77 28.50 -5.99
N LYS A 73 -40.80 27.60 -6.15
CA LYS A 73 -40.58 26.89 -7.41
C LYS A 73 -41.79 26.01 -7.75
N VAL A 74 -42.29 25.21 -6.80
CA VAL A 74 -43.47 24.34 -6.99
C VAL A 74 -44.72 25.15 -7.35
N GLU A 75 -44.95 26.28 -6.69
CA GLU A 75 -46.04 27.21 -7.01
C GLU A 75 -45.91 27.76 -8.43
N SER A 76 -44.71 28.21 -8.80
CA SER A 76 -44.43 28.74 -10.13
C SER A 76 -44.55 27.67 -11.24
N ASP A 77 -44.10 26.44 -10.97
CA ASP A 77 -44.27 25.28 -11.86
C ASP A 77 -45.77 24.98 -12.05
N GLY A 78 -46.55 25.03 -10.98
CA GLY A 78 -48.02 24.87 -11.03
C GLY A 78 -48.71 25.93 -11.89
N LEU A 79 -48.32 27.20 -11.76
CA LEU A 79 -48.84 28.30 -12.58
C LEU A 79 -48.47 28.13 -14.06
N LYS A 80 -47.22 27.77 -14.37
CA LYS A 80 -46.80 27.49 -15.76
C LYS A 80 -47.56 26.30 -16.35
N GLN A 81 -47.77 25.24 -15.58
CA GLN A 81 -48.56 24.09 -16.02
C GLN A 81 -50.04 24.46 -16.23
N ALA A 82 -50.62 25.32 -15.39
CA ALA A 82 -51.98 25.84 -15.61
C ALA A 82 -52.07 26.67 -16.90
N PHE A 83 -51.05 27.48 -17.20
CA PHE A 83 -50.94 28.20 -18.47
C PHE A 83 -50.86 27.23 -19.66
N THR A 84 -50.00 26.22 -19.59
CA THR A 84 -49.89 25.17 -20.61
C THR A 84 -51.22 24.43 -20.80
N GLU A 85 -51.93 24.11 -19.71
CA GLU A 85 -53.25 23.48 -19.77
C GLU A 85 -54.27 24.37 -20.50
N ALA A 86 -54.37 25.65 -20.13
CA ALA A 86 -55.34 26.57 -20.70
C ALA A 86 -55.12 26.77 -22.21
N TRP A 87 -53.88 27.04 -22.61
CA TRP A 87 -53.52 27.25 -24.03
C TRP A 87 -53.57 25.96 -24.84
N GLY A 88 -53.06 24.86 -24.29
CA GLY A 88 -53.07 23.56 -24.95
C GLY A 88 -54.47 23.01 -25.15
N LYS A 89 -55.36 23.12 -24.14
CA LYS A 89 -56.79 22.75 -24.30
C LYS A 89 -57.48 23.61 -25.35
N LYS A 90 -57.30 24.94 -25.31
CA LYS A 90 -57.88 25.83 -26.32
C LYS A 90 -57.39 25.46 -27.73
N ALA A 91 -56.11 25.12 -27.89
CA ALA A 91 -55.56 24.67 -29.17
C ALA A 91 -56.21 23.35 -29.64
N LYS A 92 -56.31 22.34 -28.77
CA LYS A 92 -56.97 21.05 -29.06
C LYS A 92 -58.47 21.22 -29.40
N GLU A 93 -59.18 22.12 -28.73
CA GLU A 93 -60.60 22.41 -28.95
C GLU A 93 -60.85 23.17 -30.26
N THR A 94 -59.98 24.12 -30.61
CA THR A 94 -60.21 25.07 -31.72
C THR A 94 -59.63 24.56 -33.04
N PHE A 95 -58.47 23.89 -33.00
CA PHE A 95 -57.71 23.49 -34.19
C PHE A 95 -57.56 21.97 -34.26
N SER A 96 -58.50 21.29 -34.93
CA SER A 96 -58.47 19.84 -35.11
C SER A 96 -57.27 19.39 -35.96
N ASP A 97 -56.78 18.16 -35.77
CA ASP A 97 -55.63 17.64 -36.52
C ASP A 97 -55.83 17.71 -38.06
N MET A 98 -57.07 17.50 -38.52
CA MET A 98 -57.43 17.63 -39.93
C MET A 98 -57.28 19.07 -40.45
N LEU A 99 -57.64 20.06 -39.63
CA LEU A 99 -57.47 21.47 -39.96
C LEU A 99 -55.98 21.87 -39.89
N VAL A 100 -55.26 21.44 -38.86
CA VAL A 100 -53.83 21.73 -38.72
C VAL A 100 -53.00 21.13 -39.87
N ALA A 101 -53.44 20.01 -40.45
CA ALA A 101 -52.82 19.41 -41.62
C ALA A 101 -52.95 20.25 -42.92
N THR A 102 -53.83 21.25 -42.97
CA THR A 102 -53.96 22.14 -44.13
C THR A 102 -53.11 23.42 -44.02
N PHE A 103 -52.55 23.70 -42.84
CA PHE A 103 -51.71 24.87 -42.60
C PHE A 103 -50.31 24.69 -43.19
N ASN A 104 -49.59 25.80 -43.39
CA ASN A 104 -48.16 25.72 -43.71
C ASN A 104 -47.36 25.02 -42.60
N ASP A 105 -46.24 24.40 -42.97
CA ASP A 105 -45.41 23.57 -42.08
C ASP A 105 -44.98 24.30 -40.80
N THR A 106 -44.69 25.59 -40.89
CA THR A 106 -44.23 26.40 -39.75
C THR A 106 -45.35 26.57 -38.73
N LEU A 107 -46.55 26.95 -39.18
CA LEU A 107 -47.71 27.11 -38.32
C LEU A 107 -48.17 25.76 -37.75
N GLN A 108 -48.16 24.70 -38.57
CA GLN A 108 -48.46 23.34 -38.12
C GLN A 108 -47.53 22.92 -36.96
N ARG A 109 -46.23 23.15 -37.08
CA ARG A 109 -45.25 22.78 -36.04
C ARG A 109 -45.45 23.56 -34.75
N ARG A 110 -45.79 24.86 -34.84
CA ARG A 110 -46.10 25.69 -33.67
C ARG A 110 -47.35 25.20 -32.92
N ILE A 111 -48.44 24.91 -33.65
CA ILE A 111 -49.67 24.39 -33.05
C ILE A 111 -49.44 23.02 -32.41
N LYS A 112 -48.76 22.10 -33.11
CA LYS A 112 -48.43 20.76 -32.57
C LYS A 112 -47.65 20.84 -31.26
N LYS A 113 -46.72 21.79 -31.12
CA LYS A 113 -45.97 22.01 -29.87
C LYS A 113 -46.83 22.52 -28.72
N ILE A 114 -47.81 23.39 -29.00
CA ILE A 114 -48.75 23.92 -27.99
C ILE A 114 -49.75 22.83 -27.57
N ASN A 115 -50.09 21.90 -28.47
CA ASN A 115 -50.99 20.78 -28.21
C ASN A 115 -50.43 19.73 -27.23
N VAL A 116 -49.13 19.74 -26.92
CA VAL A 116 -48.55 18.80 -25.94
C VAL A 116 -48.55 19.46 -24.56
N LEU A 117 -49.33 18.90 -23.63
CA LEU A 117 -49.52 19.44 -22.28
C LEU A 117 -48.53 18.83 -21.27
N GLY A 118 -48.10 17.59 -21.48
CA GLY A 118 -47.26 16.84 -20.55
C GLY A 118 -47.90 16.76 -19.16
N ALA A 119 -47.14 17.08 -18.10
CA ALA A 119 -47.62 17.07 -16.71
C ALA A 119 -48.88 17.94 -16.47
N ALA A 120 -49.19 18.90 -17.34
CA ALA A 120 -50.40 19.70 -17.27
C ALA A 120 -51.68 18.90 -17.61
N ASN A 121 -51.57 17.67 -18.13
CA ASN A 121 -52.72 16.76 -18.26
C ASN A 121 -53.17 16.15 -16.92
N LEU A 122 -52.30 16.15 -15.91
CA LEU A 122 -52.63 15.58 -14.60
C LEU A 122 -53.67 16.44 -13.87
N PRO A 123 -54.62 15.82 -13.14
CA PRO A 123 -55.47 16.51 -12.18
C PRO A 123 -54.64 17.34 -11.18
N ALA A 124 -55.19 18.43 -10.64
CA ALA A 124 -54.45 19.36 -9.79
C ALA A 124 -53.71 18.70 -8.61
N GLY A 125 -54.32 17.71 -7.94
CA GLY A 125 -53.69 16.96 -6.85
C GLY A 125 -52.48 16.13 -7.29
N GLU A 126 -52.66 15.31 -8.33
CA GLU A 126 -51.60 14.49 -8.92
C GLU A 126 -50.47 15.34 -9.54
N ARG A 127 -50.82 16.50 -10.13
CA ARG A 127 -49.87 17.47 -10.65
C ARG A 127 -49.00 18.07 -9.55
N HIS A 128 -49.60 18.41 -8.42
CA HIS A 128 -48.85 18.89 -7.26
C HIS A 128 -47.92 17.80 -6.73
N GLU A 129 -48.41 16.58 -6.59
CA GLU A 129 -47.61 15.42 -6.17
C GLU A 129 -46.43 15.17 -7.11
N TYR A 130 -46.64 15.21 -8.43
CA TYR A 130 -45.59 15.11 -9.45
C TYR A 130 -44.47 16.13 -9.23
N ASN A 131 -44.83 17.41 -9.00
CA ASN A 131 -43.85 18.48 -8.79
C ASN A 131 -43.11 18.33 -7.44
N VAL A 132 -43.81 17.89 -6.39
CA VAL A 132 -43.22 17.64 -5.07
C VAL A 132 -42.21 16.50 -5.14
N ILE A 133 -42.55 15.39 -5.81
CA ILE A 133 -41.64 14.24 -5.98
C ILE A 133 -40.38 14.67 -6.75
N LEU A 134 -40.52 15.40 -7.86
CA LEU A 134 -39.37 15.93 -8.60
C LEU A 134 -38.46 16.81 -7.73
N SER A 135 -39.05 17.70 -6.91
CA SER A 135 -38.27 18.54 -6.00
C SER A 135 -37.53 17.70 -4.94
N LYS A 136 -38.21 16.70 -4.36
CA LYS A 136 -37.65 15.81 -3.34
C LYS A 136 -36.51 14.95 -3.89
N MET A 137 -36.66 14.40 -5.09
CA MET A 137 -35.60 13.65 -5.76
C MET A 137 -34.36 14.52 -6.01
N SER A 138 -34.55 15.77 -6.45
CA SER A 138 -33.46 16.74 -6.64
C SER A 138 -32.79 17.14 -5.34
N GLU A 139 -33.55 17.30 -4.26
CA GLU A 139 -33.03 17.61 -2.92
C GLU A 139 -32.15 16.47 -2.40
N ILE A 140 -32.66 15.23 -2.41
CA ILE A 140 -31.93 14.01 -2.01
C ILE A 140 -30.55 13.96 -2.67
N TYR A 141 -30.49 14.16 -3.99
CA TYR A 141 -29.23 14.12 -4.73
C TYR A 141 -28.28 15.25 -4.32
N SER A 142 -28.79 16.47 -4.16
CA SER A 142 -27.96 17.67 -3.98
C SER A 142 -27.41 17.81 -2.57
N THR A 143 -28.07 17.21 -1.57
CA THR A 143 -27.67 17.29 -0.16
C THR A 143 -27.02 16.01 0.37
N ALA A 144 -26.90 14.96 -0.45
CA ALA A 144 -26.27 13.70 -0.05
C ALA A 144 -24.79 13.90 0.33
N LYS A 145 -24.37 13.24 1.42
CA LYS A 145 -22.99 13.25 1.92
C LYS A 145 -22.58 11.84 2.35
N VAL A 146 -21.28 11.56 2.31
CA VAL A 146 -20.69 10.28 2.72
C VAL A 146 -19.77 10.54 3.91
N CYS A 147 -20.01 9.90 5.04
CA CYS A 147 -19.29 10.21 6.28
C CYS A 147 -18.44 9.01 6.74
N PRO A 148 -17.12 9.00 6.46
CA PRO A 148 -16.19 7.99 7.02
C PRO A 148 -16.14 8.01 8.55
N LYS A 149 -16.35 9.19 9.17
CA LYS A 149 -16.39 9.40 10.63
C LYS A 149 -17.57 10.32 10.97
N PRO A 150 -18.10 10.31 12.21
CA PRO A 150 -19.25 11.14 12.58
C PRO A 150 -19.06 12.64 12.33
N ASP A 151 -17.83 13.15 12.50
CA ASP A 151 -17.50 14.57 12.37
C ASP A 151 -16.88 14.93 11.00
N GLU A 152 -16.73 13.95 10.09
CA GLU A 152 -16.08 14.14 8.79
C GLU A 152 -16.98 13.58 7.69
N CYS A 153 -17.55 14.46 6.87
CA CYS A 153 -18.44 14.09 5.76
C CYS A 153 -17.96 14.72 4.45
N TRP A 154 -17.94 13.91 3.40
CA TRP A 154 -17.57 14.28 2.05
C TRP A 154 -18.82 14.58 1.23
N SER A 155 -18.86 15.74 0.59
CA SER A 155 -19.87 16.07 -0.41
C SER A 155 -19.45 15.53 -1.78
N LEU A 156 -20.37 15.46 -2.74
CA LEU A 156 -20.00 15.09 -4.11
C LEU A 156 -18.92 16.01 -4.68
N GLU A 157 -19.12 17.33 -4.53
CA GLU A 157 -18.20 18.37 -4.98
C GLU A 157 -17.76 19.25 -3.80
N PRO A 158 -16.44 19.38 -3.52
CA PRO A 158 -15.33 18.79 -4.29
C PRO A 158 -14.87 17.39 -3.82
N GLU A 159 -15.17 16.97 -2.58
CA GLU A 159 -14.38 15.93 -1.90
C GLU A 159 -14.44 14.56 -2.59
N LEU A 160 -15.63 14.03 -2.88
CA LEU A 160 -15.75 12.72 -3.52
C LEU A 160 -15.23 12.72 -4.96
N THR A 161 -15.45 13.80 -5.71
CA THR A 161 -14.92 13.96 -7.07
C THR A 161 -13.39 13.97 -7.06
N GLU A 162 -12.76 14.68 -6.12
CA GLU A 162 -11.31 14.69 -5.95
C GLU A 162 -10.75 13.33 -5.53
N ILE A 163 -11.41 12.64 -4.58
CA ILE A 163 -11.03 11.27 -4.17
C ILE A 163 -11.07 10.33 -5.38
N MET A 164 -12.18 10.34 -6.13
CA MET A 164 -12.33 9.47 -7.30
C MET A 164 -11.31 9.80 -8.40
N ALA A 165 -10.94 11.07 -8.57
CA ALA A 165 -9.97 11.49 -9.58
C ALA A 165 -8.53 11.12 -9.22
N ASN A 166 -8.14 11.32 -7.96
CA ASN A 166 -6.74 11.33 -7.54
C ASN A 166 -6.31 10.08 -6.76
N SER A 167 -7.22 9.47 -5.99
CA SER A 167 -6.87 8.28 -5.21
C SER A 167 -6.61 7.07 -6.10
N ARG A 168 -5.69 6.21 -5.68
CA ARG A 168 -5.46 4.89 -6.25
C ARG A 168 -5.66 3.75 -5.25
N SER A 169 -6.05 4.08 -4.01
CA SER A 169 -6.42 3.07 -3.02
C SER A 169 -7.73 2.39 -3.40
N TYR A 170 -7.69 1.07 -3.63
CA TYR A 170 -8.87 0.28 -3.96
C TYR A 170 -9.97 0.44 -2.89
N LYS A 171 -9.61 0.34 -1.61
CA LYS A 171 -10.54 0.45 -0.47
C LYS A 171 -11.18 1.84 -0.37
N THR A 172 -10.37 2.90 -0.50
CA THR A 172 -10.88 4.29 -0.41
C THR A 172 -11.83 4.60 -1.58
N LEU A 173 -11.46 4.20 -2.80
CA LEU A 173 -12.32 4.35 -3.98
C LEU A 173 -13.61 3.54 -3.85
N LEU A 174 -13.54 2.33 -3.29
CA LEU A 174 -14.71 1.47 -3.06
C LEU A 174 -15.66 2.14 -2.07
N TYR A 175 -15.13 2.65 -0.96
CA TYR A 175 -15.90 3.34 0.07
C TYR A 175 -16.59 4.60 -0.47
N ALA A 176 -15.84 5.45 -1.20
CA ALA A 176 -16.39 6.65 -1.81
C ALA A 176 -17.51 6.33 -2.80
N TRP A 177 -17.29 5.34 -3.67
CA TRP A 177 -18.28 4.91 -4.65
C TRP A 177 -19.52 4.30 -4.00
N GLU A 178 -19.32 3.36 -3.07
CA GLU A 178 -20.40 2.66 -2.38
C GLU A 178 -21.25 3.63 -1.56
N GLY A 179 -20.58 4.46 -0.75
CA GLY A 179 -21.20 5.46 0.09
C GLY A 179 -22.06 6.44 -0.70
N TRP A 180 -21.55 6.96 -1.84
CA TRP A 180 -22.30 7.89 -2.68
C TRP A 180 -23.58 7.25 -3.25
N HIS A 181 -23.45 6.05 -3.81
CA HIS A 181 -24.59 5.35 -4.40
C HIS A 181 -25.64 4.98 -3.34
N ASN A 182 -25.20 4.66 -2.13
CA ASN A 182 -26.10 4.40 -1.01
C ASN A 182 -26.81 5.68 -0.54
N ALA A 183 -26.07 6.78 -0.33
CA ALA A 183 -26.60 8.03 0.19
C ALA A 183 -27.56 8.73 -0.80
N SER A 184 -27.25 8.70 -2.10
CA SER A 184 -28.03 9.41 -3.13
C SER A 184 -29.05 8.53 -3.85
N GLY A 185 -28.74 7.24 -4.05
CA GLY A 185 -29.58 6.32 -4.85
C GLY A 185 -30.68 5.64 -4.05
N VAL A 186 -30.35 5.05 -2.90
CA VAL A 186 -31.31 4.25 -2.10
C VAL A 186 -32.59 5.04 -1.73
N PRO A 187 -32.51 6.31 -1.28
CA PRO A 187 -33.72 7.05 -0.92
C PRO A 187 -34.69 7.28 -2.09
N LEU A 188 -34.21 7.28 -3.33
CA LEU A 188 -35.03 7.49 -4.52
C LEU A 188 -35.93 6.31 -4.85
N LYS A 189 -35.64 5.12 -4.32
CA LYS A 189 -36.42 3.89 -4.57
C LYS A 189 -37.89 4.02 -4.17
N ALA A 190 -38.18 4.80 -3.13
CA ALA A 190 -39.56 5.03 -2.67
C ALA A 190 -40.35 5.99 -3.58
N GLU A 191 -39.67 6.92 -4.25
CA GLU A 191 -40.28 8.03 -4.98
C GLU A 191 -40.41 7.76 -6.48
N TYR A 192 -39.40 7.10 -7.06
CA TYR A 192 -39.28 6.95 -8.51
C TYR A 192 -40.43 6.17 -9.18
N PRO A 193 -40.98 5.08 -8.60
CA PRO A 193 -42.11 4.37 -9.21
C PRO A 193 -43.37 5.26 -9.36
N THR A 194 -43.72 6.03 -8.33
CA THR A 194 -44.86 6.95 -8.38
C THR A 194 -44.61 8.06 -9.39
N PHE A 195 -43.38 8.58 -9.47
CA PHE A 195 -42.99 9.53 -10.51
C PHE A 195 -43.20 8.95 -11.93
N VAL A 196 -42.77 7.71 -12.17
CA VAL A 196 -42.93 7.02 -13.47
C VAL A 196 -44.40 6.85 -13.83
N GLU A 197 -45.24 6.45 -12.87
CA GLU A 197 -46.69 6.32 -13.07
C GLU A 197 -47.34 7.64 -13.48
N LEU A 198 -47.11 8.70 -12.70
CA LEU A 198 -47.64 10.03 -12.96
C LEU A 198 -47.14 10.61 -14.29
N SER A 199 -45.85 10.44 -14.59
CA SER A 199 -45.26 10.88 -15.86
C SER A 199 -45.92 10.17 -17.04
N ASN A 200 -46.08 8.85 -16.98
CA ASN A 200 -46.74 8.10 -18.05
C ASN A 200 -48.21 8.46 -18.21
N LYS A 201 -48.95 8.64 -17.11
CA LYS A 201 -50.34 9.09 -17.16
C LYS A 201 -50.47 10.44 -17.87
N ALA A 202 -49.54 11.35 -17.60
CA ALA A 202 -49.50 12.67 -18.20
C ALA A 202 -49.32 12.65 -19.73
N TYR A 203 -48.35 11.87 -20.23
CA TYR A 203 -48.06 11.81 -21.67
C TYR A 203 -49.01 10.87 -22.44
N LYS A 204 -49.62 9.87 -21.79
CA LYS A 204 -50.72 9.08 -22.38
C LYS A 204 -51.93 9.94 -22.74
N ALA A 205 -52.22 10.96 -21.95
CA ALA A 205 -53.28 11.93 -22.25
C ALA A 205 -52.96 12.84 -23.46
N ASP A 206 -51.70 12.88 -23.91
CA ASP A 206 -51.29 13.55 -25.16
C ASP A 206 -51.21 12.59 -26.37
N GLY A 207 -51.55 11.31 -26.18
CA GLY A 207 -51.57 10.31 -27.27
C GLY A 207 -50.26 9.54 -27.47
N PHE A 208 -49.31 9.65 -26.53
CA PHE A 208 -48.10 8.81 -26.51
C PHE A 208 -48.32 7.55 -25.68
N ASP A 209 -47.64 6.45 -25.99
CA ASP A 209 -47.65 5.20 -25.24
C ASP A 209 -47.05 5.36 -23.84
N ASP A 210 -45.97 6.14 -23.72
CA ASP A 210 -45.26 6.42 -22.47
C ASP A 210 -44.41 7.70 -22.57
N THR A 211 -43.80 8.10 -21.44
CA THR A 211 -42.90 9.27 -21.38
C THR A 211 -41.69 9.12 -22.30
N GLY A 212 -41.18 7.89 -22.47
CA GLY A 212 -40.02 7.61 -23.31
C GLY A 212 -40.31 7.82 -24.79
N GLU A 213 -41.50 7.43 -25.27
CA GLU A 213 -41.92 7.67 -26.65
C GLU A 213 -41.98 9.17 -26.96
N TYR A 214 -42.56 9.96 -26.05
CA TYR A 214 -42.54 11.42 -26.17
C TYR A 214 -41.11 11.96 -26.32
N TRP A 215 -40.14 11.47 -25.55
CA TRP A 215 -38.75 11.91 -25.68
C TRP A 215 -38.11 11.50 -27.01
N ARG A 216 -38.39 10.30 -27.51
CA ARG A 216 -37.89 9.84 -28.81
C ARG A 216 -38.51 10.64 -29.96
N SER A 217 -39.75 11.13 -29.80
CA SER A 217 -40.43 11.95 -30.83
C SER A 217 -39.68 13.23 -31.21
N TRP A 218 -38.84 13.77 -30.32
CA TRP A 218 -38.04 14.98 -30.56
C TRP A 218 -36.99 14.82 -31.66
N TYR A 219 -36.68 13.58 -32.04
CA TYR A 219 -35.75 13.26 -33.12
C TYR A 219 -36.46 13.02 -34.46
N GLU A 220 -37.80 13.16 -34.52
CA GLU A 220 -38.60 13.06 -35.75
C GLU A 220 -38.26 11.82 -36.61
N SER A 221 -37.87 10.72 -35.96
CA SER A 221 -37.46 9.47 -36.61
C SER A 221 -38.23 8.29 -36.00
N PRO A 222 -39.00 7.53 -36.82
CA PRO A 222 -39.67 6.32 -36.36
C PRO A 222 -38.68 5.16 -36.11
N THR A 223 -37.45 5.25 -36.65
CA THR A 223 -36.40 4.22 -36.54
C THR A 223 -35.29 4.60 -35.56
N PHE A 224 -35.52 5.62 -34.72
CA PHE A 224 -34.48 6.23 -33.90
C PHE A 224 -33.70 5.22 -33.04
N GLU A 225 -34.37 4.28 -32.36
CA GLU A 225 -33.68 3.27 -31.55
C GLU A 225 -32.76 2.36 -32.38
N SER A 226 -33.22 1.92 -33.57
CA SER A 226 -32.39 1.11 -34.47
C SER A 226 -31.26 1.91 -35.13
N ASP A 227 -31.47 3.20 -35.39
CA ASP A 227 -30.45 4.09 -35.93
C ASP A 227 -29.30 4.25 -34.91
N LEU A 228 -29.63 4.45 -33.63
CA LEU A 228 -28.65 4.51 -32.54
C LEU A 228 -27.89 3.19 -32.37
N GLU A 229 -28.57 2.05 -32.45
CA GLU A 229 -27.91 0.74 -32.36
C GLU A 229 -26.94 0.51 -33.52
N ALA A 230 -27.32 0.91 -34.74
CA ALA A 230 -26.44 0.83 -35.92
C ALA A 230 -25.18 1.70 -35.74
N ILE A 231 -25.34 2.92 -35.24
CA ILE A 231 -24.22 3.82 -34.94
C ILE A 231 -23.33 3.25 -33.83
N TYR A 232 -23.92 2.69 -32.77
CA TYR A 232 -23.17 2.04 -31.69
C TYR A 232 -22.30 0.88 -32.21
N LYS A 233 -22.81 0.09 -33.16
CA LYS A 233 -22.04 -1.00 -33.78
C LYS A 233 -20.84 -0.50 -34.60
N GLN A 234 -20.89 0.71 -35.15
CA GLN A 234 -19.75 1.30 -35.86
C GLN A 234 -18.60 1.63 -34.88
N ILE A 235 -18.90 2.12 -33.68
CA ILE A 235 -17.91 2.53 -32.68
C ILE A 235 -17.43 1.37 -31.79
N GLN A 236 -18.19 0.27 -31.72
CA GLN A 236 -17.93 -0.86 -30.83
C GLN A 236 -16.50 -1.44 -30.94
N PRO A 237 -15.89 -1.62 -32.13
CA PRO A 237 -14.53 -2.15 -32.23
C PRO A 237 -13.47 -1.28 -31.56
N LEU A 238 -13.58 0.05 -31.69
CA LEU A 238 -12.68 1.00 -31.01
C LEU A 238 -12.87 0.94 -29.49
N TYR A 239 -14.13 0.92 -29.02
CA TYR A 239 -14.41 0.82 -27.59
C TYR A 239 -13.85 -0.46 -26.97
N GLN A 240 -13.99 -1.61 -27.65
CA GLN A 240 -13.48 -2.89 -27.15
C GLN A 240 -11.94 -2.91 -27.05
N ASN A 241 -11.26 -2.29 -28.01
CA ASN A 241 -9.80 -2.15 -27.96
C ASN A 241 -9.34 -1.23 -26.82
N LEU A 242 -10.02 -0.10 -26.62
CA LEU A 242 -9.76 0.81 -25.49
C LEU A 242 -10.00 0.10 -24.15
N HIS A 243 -11.12 -0.60 -24.01
CA HIS A 243 -11.49 -1.33 -22.80
C HIS A 243 -10.45 -2.40 -22.43
N ALA A 244 -10.04 -3.23 -23.40
CA ALA A 244 -9.03 -4.27 -23.18
C ALA A 244 -7.69 -3.67 -22.71
N PHE A 245 -7.24 -2.60 -23.35
CA PHE A 245 -6.02 -1.89 -22.96
C PHE A 245 -6.09 -1.36 -21.52
N VAL A 246 -7.18 -0.68 -21.17
CA VAL A 246 -7.40 -0.11 -19.82
C VAL A 246 -7.49 -1.22 -18.78
N ARG A 247 -8.23 -2.30 -19.06
CA ARG A 247 -8.36 -3.46 -18.16
C ARG A 247 -7.00 -4.09 -17.87
N ARG A 248 -6.14 -4.25 -18.87
CA ARG A 248 -4.77 -4.75 -18.71
C ARG A 248 -3.93 -3.82 -17.82
N LYS A 249 -3.99 -2.50 -18.05
CA LYS A 249 -3.26 -1.53 -17.22
C LYS A 249 -3.73 -1.55 -15.77
N LEU A 250 -5.04 -1.64 -15.52
CA LEU A 250 -5.60 -1.80 -14.18
C LEU A 250 -5.20 -3.14 -13.54
N TYR A 251 -5.16 -4.23 -14.32
CA TYR A 251 -4.68 -5.53 -13.86
C TYR A 251 -3.23 -5.47 -13.38
N ASN A 252 -2.35 -4.78 -14.12
CA ASN A 252 -0.96 -4.61 -13.72
C ASN A 252 -0.80 -3.80 -12.42
N HIS A 253 -1.76 -2.94 -12.08
CA HIS A 253 -1.71 -2.11 -10.88
C HIS A 253 -2.40 -2.76 -9.67
N TYR A 254 -3.63 -3.27 -9.84
CA TYR A 254 -4.45 -3.84 -8.77
C TYR A 254 -4.34 -5.37 -8.63
N GLY A 255 -3.70 -6.03 -9.58
CA GLY A 255 -3.48 -7.47 -9.57
C GLY A 255 -4.71 -8.32 -9.92
N PRO A 256 -4.53 -9.66 -10.02
CA PRO A 256 -5.57 -10.60 -10.43
C PRO A 256 -6.71 -10.77 -9.43
N LYS A 257 -6.52 -10.35 -8.17
CA LYS A 257 -7.56 -10.42 -7.13
C LYS A 257 -8.74 -9.51 -7.47
N TYR A 258 -8.45 -8.32 -8.00
CA TYR A 258 -9.43 -7.27 -8.23
C TYR A 258 -9.70 -6.96 -9.70
N ILE A 259 -8.99 -7.59 -10.64
CA ILE A 259 -9.21 -7.42 -12.07
C ILE A 259 -9.15 -8.78 -12.77
N ASN A 260 -10.19 -9.12 -13.52
CA ASN A 260 -10.21 -10.28 -14.41
C ASN A 260 -9.96 -9.83 -15.86
N LEU A 261 -8.88 -10.30 -16.50
CA LEU A 261 -8.54 -9.99 -17.90
C LEU A 261 -9.57 -10.47 -18.94
N LYS A 262 -10.57 -11.25 -18.54
CA LYS A 262 -11.70 -11.69 -19.38
C LYS A 262 -13.05 -11.16 -18.90
N GLY A 263 -13.07 -10.39 -17.81
CA GLY A 263 -14.27 -9.86 -17.18
C GLY A 263 -14.50 -8.37 -17.41
N PRO A 264 -15.60 -7.83 -16.88
CA PRO A 264 -15.84 -6.38 -16.82
C PRO A 264 -14.90 -5.68 -15.82
N ILE A 265 -14.77 -4.36 -15.94
CA ILE A 265 -13.96 -3.51 -15.03
C ILE A 265 -14.84 -3.03 -13.86
N PRO A 266 -14.38 -3.07 -12.60
CA PRO A 266 -15.11 -2.51 -11.47
C PRO A 266 -15.29 -0.99 -11.58
N ALA A 267 -16.53 -0.50 -11.41
CA ALA A 267 -16.88 0.92 -11.66
C ALA A 267 -16.04 1.94 -10.89
N HIS A 268 -15.71 1.67 -9.62
CA HIS A 268 -14.96 2.60 -8.76
C HIS A 268 -13.51 2.90 -9.18
N LEU A 269 -12.93 2.16 -10.13
CA LEU A 269 -11.51 2.29 -10.51
C LEU A 269 -11.27 3.21 -11.72
N LEU A 270 -12.32 3.83 -12.24
CA LEU A 270 -12.30 4.51 -13.54
C LEU A 270 -12.22 6.04 -13.41
N GLY A 271 -11.80 6.56 -12.26
CA GLY A 271 -11.46 7.98 -12.10
C GLY A 271 -12.65 8.93 -11.95
N ASN A 272 -13.88 8.43 -12.04
CA ASN A 272 -15.11 9.20 -12.00
C ASN A 272 -16.19 8.42 -11.21
N MET A 273 -17.01 9.14 -10.42
CA MET A 273 -18.05 8.55 -9.57
C MET A 273 -18.98 7.56 -10.28
N TRP A 274 -19.30 7.79 -11.56
CA TRP A 274 -20.20 6.95 -12.35
C TRP A 274 -19.47 6.08 -13.38
N ALA A 275 -18.15 6.19 -13.47
CA ALA A 275 -17.33 5.62 -14.55
C ALA A 275 -17.81 6.02 -15.96
N GLN A 276 -18.31 7.25 -16.10
CA GLN A 276 -18.78 7.76 -17.39
C GLN A 276 -17.63 8.26 -18.29
N THR A 277 -16.55 8.76 -17.68
CA THR A 277 -15.31 9.16 -18.36
C THR A 277 -14.14 8.61 -17.57
N TRP A 278 -13.04 8.28 -18.26
CA TRP A 278 -11.87 7.59 -17.69
C TRP A 278 -10.59 8.43 -17.80
N ASN A 279 -10.70 9.72 -18.15
CA ASN A 279 -9.54 10.60 -18.35
C ASN A 279 -8.73 10.82 -17.05
N ASN A 280 -9.35 10.75 -15.88
CA ASN A 280 -8.66 10.94 -14.59
C ASN A 280 -7.67 9.81 -14.24
N ILE A 281 -7.78 8.65 -14.90
CA ILE A 281 -6.79 7.56 -14.75
C ILE A 281 -5.69 7.62 -15.82
N TYR A 282 -5.65 8.66 -16.66
CA TYR A 282 -4.70 8.77 -17.77
C TYR A 282 -3.23 8.63 -17.34
N GLY A 283 -2.87 9.10 -16.14
CA GLY A 283 -1.51 8.93 -15.58
C GLY A 283 -1.03 7.46 -15.54
N MET A 284 -1.95 6.50 -15.37
CA MET A 284 -1.64 5.05 -15.42
C MET A 284 -1.66 4.48 -16.84
N MET A 285 -2.24 5.22 -17.78
CA MET A 285 -2.49 4.79 -19.16
C MET A 285 -1.46 5.32 -20.15
N ILE A 286 -0.57 6.24 -19.74
CA ILE A 286 0.39 6.93 -20.61
C ILE A 286 1.19 5.91 -21.45
N PRO A 287 1.04 5.94 -22.79
CA PRO A 287 1.81 5.11 -23.71
C PRO A 287 3.30 5.43 -23.72
N PHE A 288 3.63 6.72 -23.78
CA PHE A 288 5.00 7.22 -23.91
C PHE A 288 5.32 8.23 -22.79
N PRO A 289 5.79 7.77 -21.61
CA PRO A 289 6.03 8.63 -20.44
C PRO A 289 7.14 9.67 -20.61
N GLY A 290 8.06 9.46 -21.55
CA GLY A 290 9.14 10.41 -21.86
C GLY A 290 8.70 11.63 -22.68
N LYS A 291 7.41 11.71 -23.06
CA LYS A 291 6.83 12.81 -23.84
C LYS A 291 5.95 13.70 -22.95
N PRO A 292 5.90 15.01 -23.20
CA PRO A 292 5.07 15.93 -22.42
C PRO A 292 3.59 15.57 -22.53
N ASN A 293 2.89 15.56 -21.40
CA ASN A 293 1.44 15.42 -21.36
C ASN A 293 0.77 16.78 -21.61
N VAL A 294 -0.34 16.78 -22.34
CA VAL A 294 -1.15 17.98 -22.59
C VAL A 294 -2.11 18.14 -21.41
N ASP A 295 -1.60 18.61 -20.27
CA ASP A 295 -2.39 19.13 -19.16
C ASP A 295 -1.85 20.49 -18.75
N VAL A 296 -2.72 21.50 -18.80
CA VAL A 296 -2.37 22.91 -18.58
C VAL A 296 -2.83 23.41 -17.22
N THR A 297 -3.31 22.53 -16.34
CA THR A 297 -3.83 22.91 -15.02
C THR A 297 -2.76 23.64 -14.19
N ASP A 298 -1.56 23.08 -14.10
CA ASP A 298 -0.45 23.69 -13.35
C ASP A 298 -0.02 25.04 -13.93
N GLU A 299 -0.04 25.18 -15.26
CA GLU A 299 0.29 26.44 -15.94
C GLU A 299 -0.79 27.51 -15.71
N MET A 300 -2.07 27.14 -15.78
CA MET A 300 -3.18 28.05 -15.44
C MET A 300 -3.07 28.54 -14.00
N MET A 301 -2.71 27.65 -13.06
CA MET A 301 -2.48 28.02 -11.66
C MET A 301 -1.25 28.92 -11.52
N ALA A 302 -0.13 28.62 -12.20
CA ALA A 302 1.07 29.44 -12.19
C ALA A 302 0.83 30.86 -12.74
N GLN A 303 -0.06 30.98 -13.73
CA GLN A 303 -0.51 32.26 -14.29
C GLN A 303 -1.61 32.95 -13.48
N ASN A 304 -2.03 32.39 -12.33
CA ASN A 304 -3.11 32.91 -11.47
C ASN A 304 -4.46 33.08 -12.19
N TRP A 305 -4.82 32.12 -13.05
CA TRP A 305 -6.15 32.09 -13.65
C TRP A 305 -7.24 31.91 -12.57
N ASN A 306 -8.43 32.44 -12.82
CA ASN A 306 -9.63 32.24 -12.00
C ASN A 306 -10.83 31.90 -12.90
N ALA A 307 -11.99 31.56 -12.32
CA ALA A 307 -13.16 31.16 -13.11
C ALA A 307 -13.57 32.24 -14.12
N THR A 308 -13.64 33.50 -13.69
CA THR A 308 -14.01 34.63 -14.58
C THR A 308 -13.07 34.74 -15.78
N HIS A 309 -11.76 34.55 -15.58
CA HIS A 309 -10.78 34.54 -16.66
C HIS A 309 -11.04 33.42 -17.67
N MET A 310 -11.34 32.20 -17.20
CA MET A 310 -11.67 31.06 -18.07
C MET A 310 -12.91 31.36 -18.94
N PHE A 311 -13.96 31.96 -18.37
CA PHE A 311 -15.14 32.37 -19.13
C PHE A 311 -14.84 33.48 -20.15
N ARG A 312 -13.89 34.38 -19.86
CA ARG A 312 -13.45 35.43 -20.81
C ARG A 312 -12.68 34.85 -21.98
N VAL A 313 -11.81 33.87 -21.72
CA VAL A 313 -11.13 33.11 -22.78
C VAL A 313 -12.15 32.40 -23.66
N ALA A 314 -13.19 31.79 -23.07
CA ALA A 314 -14.27 31.20 -23.85
C ALA A 314 -15.05 32.23 -24.69
N GLU A 315 -15.41 33.40 -24.13
CA GLU A 315 -16.06 34.48 -24.90
C GLU A 315 -15.19 34.93 -26.09
N GLU A 316 -13.88 35.03 -25.89
CA GLU A 316 -12.93 35.38 -26.95
C GLU A 316 -12.92 34.32 -28.06
N PHE A 317 -12.91 33.03 -27.71
CA PHE A 317 -12.98 31.95 -28.69
C PHE A 317 -14.21 32.08 -29.61
N PHE A 318 -15.40 32.27 -29.05
CA PHE A 318 -16.64 32.42 -29.84
C PHE A 318 -16.65 33.70 -30.69
N THR A 319 -16.22 34.82 -30.12
CA THR A 319 -16.16 36.09 -30.86
C THR A 319 -15.10 36.07 -31.96
N SER A 320 -14.02 35.29 -31.82
CA SER A 320 -13.02 35.07 -32.88
C SER A 320 -13.61 34.41 -34.12
N LEU A 321 -14.62 33.54 -33.96
CA LEU A 321 -15.38 32.91 -35.04
C LEU A 321 -16.40 33.88 -35.67
N GLY A 322 -16.59 35.05 -35.08
CA GLY A 322 -17.60 36.03 -35.53
C GLY A 322 -18.99 35.82 -34.92
N LEU A 323 -19.11 35.09 -33.81
CA LEU A 323 -20.37 34.92 -33.06
C LEU A 323 -20.60 36.08 -32.07
N ILE A 324 -21.69 36.01 -31.30
CA ILE A 324 -22.24 37.16 -30.57
C ILE A 324 -21.60 37.27 -29.19
N LYS A 325 -20.92 38.38 -28.91
CA LYS A 325 -20.38 38.66 -27.57
C LYS A 325 -21.44 38.53 -26.46
N MET A 326 -21.06 37.99 -25.30
CA MET A 326 -21.97 37.85 -24.17
C MET A 326 -22.52 39.20 -23.70
N PRO A 327 -23.82 39.29 -23.36
CA PRO A 327 -24.43 40.51 -22.84
C PRO A 327 -23.91 40.83 -21.42
N GLN A 328 -24.06 42.08 -20.99
CA GLN A 328 -23.60 42.49 -19.66
C GLN A 328 -24.35 41.76 -18.54
N GLU A 329 -25.66 41.51 -18.73
CA GLU A 329 -26.51 40.79 -17.80
C GLU A 329 -26.01 39.37 -17.51
N PHE A 330 -25.35 38.72 -18.48
CA PHE A 330 -24.74 37.40 -18.28
C PHE A 330 -23.65 37.46 -17.19
N TRP A 331 -22.76 38.46 -17.28
CA TRP A 331 -21.66 38.64 -16.34
C TRP A 331 -22.16 39.06 -14.95
N ASP A 332 -23.21 39.88 -14.89
CA ASP A 332 -23.73 40.42 -13.63
C ASP A 332 -24.53 39.37 -12.84
N LYS A 333 -25.13 38.37 -13.49
CA LYS A 333 -26.12 37.46 -12.87
C LYS A 333 -25.75 35.98 -12.85
N SER A 334 -24.73 35.56 -13.60
CA SER A 334 -24.29 34.16 -13.61
C SER A 334 -23.62 33.75 -12.29
N MET A 335 -23.71 32.47 -11.95
CA MET A 335 -23.00 31.89 -10.81
C MET A 335 -21.82 31.08 -11.37
N LEU A 336 -20.66 31.71 -11.47
CA LEU A 336 -19.45 31.12 -12.06
C LEU A 336 -18.62 30.32 -11.03
N GLU A 337 -18.87 30.53 -9.73
CA GLU A 337 -18.18 29.87 -8.61
C GLU A 337 -19.19 29.47 -7.53
N LYS A 338 -18.85 28.47 -6.71
CA LYS A 338 -19.69 28.01 -5.59
C LYS A 338 -19.66 29.04 -4.45
N PRO A 339 -20.80 29.52 -3.95
CA PRO A 339 -20.84 30.37 -2.76
C PRO A 339 -20.62 29.57 -1.46
N ASP A 340 -19.85 30.10 -0.52
CA ASP A 340 -19.56 29.41 0.76
C ASP A 340 -20.74 29.35 1.73
N ASN A 341 -21.74 30.23 1.57
CA ASN A 341 -22.76 30.49 2.58
C ASN A 341 -24.13 29.84 2.29
N ARG A 342 -24.27 29.06 1.21
CA ARG A 342 -25.54 28.44 0.82
C ARG A 342 -25.33 27.17 -0.02
N GLU A 343 -26.26 26.24 0.11
CA GLU A 343 -26.31 25.03 -0.71
C GLU A 343 -26.88 25.33 -2.10
N VAL A 344 -26.24 24.76 -3.13
CA VAL A 344 -26.56 25.00 -4.55
C VAL A 344 -26.47 23.70 -5.33
N VAL A 345 -27.15 23.64 -6.48
CA VAL A 345 -26.98 22.54 -7.44
C VAL A 345 -25.74 22.83 -8.29
N CYS A 346 -24.62 22.16 -8.02
CA CYS A 346 -23.34 22.42 -8.71
C CYS A 346 -23.23 21.87 -10.14
N HIS A 347 -24.16 21.03 -10.60
CA HIS A 347 -24.15 20.57 -11.99
C HIS A 347 -24.22 21.78 -12.95
N ALA A 348 -23.22 21.86 -13.85
CA ALA A 348 -23.10 22.92 -14.84
C ALA A 348 -24.37 22.99 -15.71
N SER A 349 -24.84 24.20 -15.97
CA SER A 349 -25.99 24.43 -16.85
C SER A 349 -26.06 25.87 -17.33
N ALA A 350 -26.45 26.04 -18.59
CA ALA A 350 -26.85 27.31 -19.18
C ALA A 350 -28.37 27.51 -19.16
N TRP A 351 -28.82 28.77 -19.06
CA TRP A 351 -30.21 29.14 -18.87
C TRP A 351 -30.64 30.28 -19.81
N ASP A 352 -31.69 30.03 -20.59
CA ASP A 352 -32.49 31.07 -21.27
C ASP A 352 -33.68 31.44 -20.37
N PHE A 353 -33.82 32.72 -20.04
CA PHE A 353 -34.95 33.25 -19.25
C PHE A 353 -36.12 33.71 -20.14
N TYR A 354 -36.06 33.48 -21.45
CA TYR A 354 -37.12 33.70 -22.44
C TYR A 354 -37.58 35.15 -22.63
N ASN A 355 -36.89 36.12 -22.02
CA ASN A 355 -37.15 37.55 -22.19
C ASN A 355 -36.25 38.22 -23.27
N ARG A 356 -35.50 37.41 -24.04
CA ARG A 356 -34.55 37.82 -25.10
C ARG A 356 -33.32 38.61 -24.63
N LYS A 357 -33.14 38.79 -23.32
CA LYS A 357 -32.08 39.64 -22.73
C LYS A 357 -31.23 38.92 -21.69
N ASP A 358 -31.85 38.09 -20.88
CA ASP A 358 -31.26 37.49 -19.70
C ASP A 358 -30.87 36.03 -19.98
N PHE A 359 -29.57 35.78 -19.99
CA PHE A 359 -28.97 34.47 -20.23
C PHE A 359 -27.90 34.26 -19.17
N ARG A 360 -27.86 33.10 -18.52
CA ARG A 360 -26.96 32.84 -17.38
C ARG A 360 -26.34 31.46 -17.44
N ILE A 361 -25.21 31.30 -16.76
CA ILE A 361 -24.61 30.00 -16.44
C ILE A 361 -24.55 29.81 -14.93
N LYS A 362 -24.84 28.58 -14.49
CA LYS A 362 -24.65 28.12 -13.11
C LYS A 362 -23.65 26.97 -13.13
N GLN A 363 -22.44 27.21 -12.60
CA GLN A 363 -21.36 26.24 -12.53
C GLN A 363 -20.49 26.51 -11.29
N CYS A 364 -20.11 25.45 -10.57
CA CYS A 364 -19.15 25.53 -9.46
C CYS A 364 -17.72 25.36 -10.01
N THR A 365 -17.20 26.37 -10.72
CA THR A 365 -15.95 26.25 -11.49
C THR A 365 -14.72 26.26 -10.59
N THR A 366 -13.81 25.30 -10.81
CA THR A 366 -12.45 25.29 -10.27
C THR A 366 -11.43 25.45 -11.39
N VAL A 367 -10.21 25.88 -11.08
CA VAL A 367 -9.17 26.10 -12.11
C VAL A 367 -8.55 24.76 -12.49
N SER A 368 -8.98 24.20 -13.62
CA SER A 368 -8.38 22.99 -14.21
C SER A 368 -8.64 22.92 -15.72
N MET A 369 -7.85 22.10 -16.42
CA MET A 369 -8.06 21.83 -17.84
C MET A 369 -9.46 21.24 -18.11
N GLN A 370 -9.95 20.36 -17.24
CA GLN A 370 -11.29 19.79 -17.36
C GLN A 370 -12.37 20.87 -17.29
N GLN A 371 -12.26 21.78 -16.31
CA GLN A 371 -13.21 22.87 -16.16
C GLN A 371 -13.10 23.88 -17.30
N LEU A 372 -11.91 24.09 -17.88
CA LEU A 372 -11.74 24.93 -19.07
C LEU A 372 -12.58 24.39 -20.25
N SER A 373 -12.57 23.08 -20.45
CA SER A 373 -13.39 22.39 -21.45
C SER A 373 -14.89 22.56 -21.16
N THR A 374 -15.32 22.38 -19.90
CA THR A 374 -16.72 22.57 -19.49
C THR A 374 -17.19 24.01 -19.68
N VAL A 375 -16.36 25.01 -19.36
CA VAL A 375 -16.68 26.43 -19.56
C VAL A 375 -16.97 26.73 -21.03
N HIS A 376 -16.16 26.21 -21.95
CA HIS A 376 -16.40 26.37 -23.39
C HIS A 376 -17.67 25.66 -23.86
N HIS A 377 -17.95 24.47 -23.32
CA HIS A 377 -19.18 23.73 -23.60
C HIS A 377 -20.42 24.54 -23.18
N GLU A 378 -20.48 25.02 -21.94
CA GLU A 378 -21.64 25.76 -21.42
C GLU A 378 -21.84 27.12 -22.10
N MET A 379 -20.74 27.81 -22.43
CA MET A 379 -20.79 29.04 -23.22
C MET A 379 -21.35 28.81 -24.63
N GLY A 380 -21.15 27.61 -25.20
CA GLY A 380 -21.76 27.20 -26.46
C GLY A 380 -23.29 27.14 -26.39
N HIS A 381 -23.86 26.72 -25.27
CA HIS A 381 -25.32 26.77 -25.04
C HIS A 381 -25.83 28.21 -25.01
N VAL A 382 -25.09 29.12 -24.36
CA VAL A 382 -25.47 30.54 -24.32
C VAL A 382 -25.41 31.18 -25.71
N GLU A 383 -24.39 30.86 -26.53
CA GLU A 383 -24.34 31.29 -27.93
C GLU A 383 -25.54 30.77 -28.73
N TYR A 384 -25.96 29.53 -28.48
CA TYR A 384 -27.18 28.99 -29.08
C TYR A 384 -28.39 29.86 -28.73
N TYR A 385 -28.52 30.26 -27.47
CA TYR A 385 -29.60 31.15 -27.01
C TYR A 385 -29.56 32.52 -27.67
N LEU A 386 -28.38 33.13 -27.76
CA LEU A 386 -28.19 34.45 -28.35
C LEU A 386 -28.56 34.49 -29.83
N GLN A 387 -28.29 33.40 -30.56
CA GLN A 387 -28.50 33.34 -32.01
C GLN A 387 -29.97 33.16 -32.39
N TYR A 388 -30.72 32.35 -31.64
CA TYR A 388 -32.14 32.12 -31.93
C TYR A 388 -33.10 33.01 -31.14
N LYS A 389 -32.61 33.93 -30.30
CA LYS A 389 -33.45 34.71 -29.36
C LYS A 389 -34.58 35.47 -30.04
N GLU A 390 -34.45 35.77 -31.34
CA GLU A 390 -35.49 36.46 -32.10
C GLU A 390 -36.60 35.55 -32.61
N LEU A 391 -36.41 34.23 -32.62
CA LEU A 391 -37.43 33.25 -33.00
C LEU A 391 -38.64 33.29 -32.04
N PRO A 392 -39.81 32.82 -32.50
CA PRO A 392 -40.93 32.53 -31.62
C PRO A 392 -40.53 31.55 -30.50
N TYR A 393 -41.13 31.72 -29.32
CA TYR A 393 -41.00 30.87 -28.13
C TYR A 393 -40.97 29.37 -28.47
N SER A 394 -41.89 28.90 -29.32
CA SER A 394 -42.00 27.49 -29.71
C SER A 394 -40.80 26.94 -30.50
N PHE A 395 -39.91 27.81 -31.00
CA PHE A 395 -38.72 27.43 -31.78
C PHE A 395 -37.38 27.76 -31.10
N ARG A 396 -37.39 28.32 -29.88
CA ARG A 396 -36.16 28.62 -29.11
C ARG A 396 -35.60 27.39 -28.40
N ARG A 397 -35.20 26.41 -29.20
CA ARG A 397 -34.49 25.20 -28.80
C ARG A 397 -33.58 24.77 -29.94
N GLY A 398 -32.69 23.82 -29.68
CA GLY A 398 -31.94 23.19 -30.76
C GLY A 398 -32.84 22.44 -31.73
N ALA A 399 -32.37 22.24 -32.97
CA ALA A 399 -33.12 21.52 -34.00
C ALA A 399 -33.58 20.12 -33.54
N ASN A 400 -32.78 19.48 -32.67
CA ASN A 400 -33.17 18.45 -31.73
C ASN A 400 -32.27 18.58 -30.47
N PRO A 401 -32.49 17.80 -29.39
CA PRO A 401 -31.68 17.91 -28.18
C PRO A 401 -30.19 17.64 -28.40
N GLY A 402 -29.83 16.69 -29.28
CA GLY A 402 -28.43 16.37 -29.57
C GLY A 402 -27.69 17.46 -30.34
N PHE A 403 -28.38 18.23 -31.19
CA PHE A 403 -27.82 19.42 -31.83
C PHE A 403 -27.41 20.49 -30.81
N HIS A 404 -28.19 20.64 -29.75
CA HIS A 404 -27.92 21.64 -28.73
C HIS A 404 -26.61 21.32 -28.00
N GLU A 405 -26.46 20.07 -27.56
CA GLU A 405 -25.24 19.56 -26.91
C GLU A 405 -24.02 19.57 -27.87
N ALA A 406 -24.21 19.22 -29.15
CA ALA A 406 -23.11 19.05 -30.10
C ALA A 406 -22.30 20.32 -30.32
N ILE A 407 -22.94 21.49 -30.27
CA ILE A 407 -22.25 22.76 -30.46
C ILE A 407 -21.26 23.01 -29.31
N GLY A 408 -21.69 22.85 -28.05
CA GLY A 408 -20.80 22.98 -26.89
C GLY A 408 -19.62 22.02 -26.98
N ASP A 409 -19.89 20.77 -27.36
CA ASP A 409 -18.87 19.72 -27.51
C ASP A 409 -17.86 19.99 -28.64
N VAL A 410 -18.29 20.57 -29.77
CA VAL A 410 -17.38 20.93 -30.88
C VAL A 410 -16.34 21.96 -30.45
N MET A 411 -16.74 22.94 -29.64
CA MET A 411 -15.81 23.99 -29.18
C MET A 411 -14.78 23.44 -28.21
N SER A 412 -15.26 22.65 -27.24
CA SER A 412 -14.42 21.90 -26.30
C SER A 412 -13.33 21.09 -27.01
N LEU A 413 -13.65 20.48 -28.16
CA LEU A 413 -12.70 19.70 -28.96
C LEU A 413 -11.58 20.56 -29.57
N SER A 414 -11.91 21.73 -30.13
CA SER A 414 -10.93 22.66 -30.72
C SER A 414 -10.00 23.24 -29.66
N VAL A 415 -10.57 23.60 -28.50
CA VAL A 415 -9.87 24.25 -27.39
C VAL A 415 -8.86 23.33 -26.72
N SER A 416 -9.13 22.02 -26.74
CA SER A 416 -8.27 21.01 -26.14
C SER A 416 -7.05 20.65 -26.99
N THR A 417 -6.92 21.21 -28.20
CA THR A 417 -5.79 20.91 -29.09
C THR A 417 -4.50 21.58 -28.60
N PRO A 418 -3.32 20.92 -28.72
CA PRO A 418 -2.04 21.53 -28.37
C PRO A 418 -1.79 22.85 -29.10
N LYS A 419 -2.24 22.95 -30.36
CA LYS A 419 -2.16 24.17 -31.17
C LYS A 419 -2.93 25.33 -30.54
N HIS A 420 -4.18 25.08 -30.11
CA HIS A 420 -4.98 26.11 -29.47
C HIS A 420 -4.40 26.53 -28.12
N LEU A 421 -4.04 25.56 -27.27
CA LEU A 421 -3.46 25.81 -25.94
C LEU A 421 -2.18 26.65 -26.03
N ALA A 422 -1.37 26.44 -27.07
CA ALA A 422 -0.21 27.30 -27.34
C ALA A 422 -0.61 28.71 -27.77
N SER A 423 -1.65 28.86 -28.61
CA SER A 423 -2.12 30.16 -29.07
C SER A 423 -2.65 31.06 -27.95
N ILE A 424 -3.21 30.46 -26.88
CA ILE A 424 -3.69 31.17 -25.68
C ILE A 424 -2.64 31.25 -24.56
N GLY A 425 -1.38 30.84 -24.83
CA GLY A 425 -0.26 31.01 -23.89
C GLY A 425 -0.19 29.98 -22.76
N LEU A 426 -0.92 28.86 -22.86
CA LEU A 426 -0.89 27.78 -21.86
C LEU A 426 0.08 26.63 -22.22
N LEU A 427 0.60 26.61 -23.45
CA LEU A 427 1.56 25.60 -23.89
C LEU A 427 2.74 26.26 -24.63
N PRO A 428 3.90 26.47 -23.97
CA PRO A 428 5.01 27.21 -24.56
C PRO A 428 5.72 26.46 -25.70
N ASN A 429 5.72 25.12 -25.70
CA ASN A 429 6.29 24.28 -26.75
C ASN A 429 5.25 23.28 -27.27
N VAL A 430 4.97 23.32 -28.57
CA VAL A 430 4.11 22.32 -29.24
C VAL A 430 4.99 21.24 -29.87
N THR A 431 4.92 20.02 -29.34
CA THR A 431 5.50 18.83 -29.98
C THR A 431 4.43 18.10 -30.79
N ASN A 432 4.57 18.11 -32.11
CA ASN A 432 3.72 17.36 -33.04
C ASN A 432 4.54 16.19 -33.61
N ASP A 433 4.62 15.11 -32.84
CA ASP A 433 5.21 13.84 -33.25
C ASP A 433 4.26 12.70 -32.92
N ASN A 434 4.41 11.56 -33.60
CA ASN A 434 3.46 10.45 -33.50
C ASN A 434 3.25 9.96 -32.05
N GLU A 435 4.29 9.92 -31.22
CA GLU A 435 4.16 9.47 -29.82
C GLU A 435 3.32 10.47 -29.00
N SER A 436 3.53 11.77 -29.22
CA SER A 436 2.76 12.84 -28.59
C SER A 436 1.29 12.83 -29.05
N ASP A 437 1.03 12.58 -30.34
CA ASP A 437 -0.33 12.46 -30.90
C ASP A 437 -1.07 11.25 -30.32
N ILE A 438 -0.41 10.10 -30.18
CA ILE A 438 -0.98 8.91 -29.54
C ILE A 438 -1.29 9.17 -28.06
N ASN A 439 -0.39 9.84 -27.34
CA ASN A 439 -0.63 10.26 -25.96
C ASN A 439 -1.90 11.13 -25.85
N TYR A 440 -2.05 12.15 -26.70
CA TYR A 440 -3.22 13.03 -26.74
C TYR A 440 -4.51 12.26 -27.12
N LEU A 441 -4.46 11.48 -28.21
CA LEU A 441 -5.61 10.73 -28.70
C LEU A 441 -6.11 9.69 -27.70
N LEU A 442 -5.21 9.05 -26.92
CA LEU A 442 -5.63 8.15 -25.85
C LEU A 442 -6.36 8.90 -24.73
N LYS A 443 -5.86 10.07 -24.31
CA LYS A 443 -6.54 10.93 -23.32
C LYS A 443 -7.95 11.30 -23.82
N MET A 444 -8.06 11.71 -25.09
CA MET A 444 -9.34 12.01 -25.72
C MET A 444 -10.26 10.79 -25.85
N ALA A 445 -9.71 9.60 -26.10
CA ALA A 445 -10.49 8.37 -26.17
C ALA A 445 -11.05 7.97 -24.79
N LEU A 446 -10.25 8.10 -23.72
CA LEU A 446 -10.70 7.89 -22.35
C LEU A 446 -11.79 8.87 -21.91
N GLU A 447 -11.88 10.05 -22.52
CA GLU A 447 -12.94 11.01 -22.26
C GLU A 447 -14.18 10.76 -23.14
N LYS A 448 -14.01 10.72 -24.46
CA LYS A 448 -15.12 10.75 -25.42
C LYS A 448 -15.62 9.35 -25.81
N ILE A 449 -14.70 8.42 -26.10
CA ILE A 449 -15.07 7.06 -26.50
C ILE A 449 -15.57 6.24 -25.31
N ALA A 450 -14.93 6.37 -24.15
CA ALA A 450 -15.36 5.69 -22.93
C ALA A 450 -16.79 6.08 -22.49
N PHE A 451 -17.21 7.31 -22.81
CA PHE A 451 -18.51 7.85 -22.47
C PHE A 451 -19.66 7.33 -23.34
N LEU A 452 -19.42 7.08 -24.63
CA LEU A 452 -20.48 6.74 -25.58
C LEU A 452 -21.40 5.59 -25.13
N PRO A 453 -20.89 4.43 -24.65
CA PRO A 453 -21.78 3.37 -24.21
C PRO A 453 -22.59 3.74 -22.96
N PHE A 454 -22.06 4.59 -22.07
CA PHE A 454 -22.82 5.15 -20.94
C PHE A 454 -23.95 6.06 -21.41
N GLY A 455 -23.62 7.00 -22.32
CA GLY A 455 -24.58 7.92 -22.94
C GLY A 455 -25.73 7.19 -23.64
N TYR A 456 -25.42 6.06 -24.27
CA TYR A 456 -26.38 5.20 -24.95
C TYR A 456 -27.28 4.44 -23.97
N LEU A 457 -26.72 3.77 -22.96
CA LEU A 457 -27.47 2.82 -22.14
C LEU A 457 -28.42 3.46 -21.13
N ILE A 458 -28.15 4.69 -20.65
CA ILE A 458 -28.97 5.32 -19.61
C ILE A 458 -30.42 5.43 -20.06
N ASP A 459 -30.64 6.06 -21.21
CA ASP A 459 -32.01 6.28 -21.69
C ASP A 459 -32.63 4.99 -22.22
N GLN A 460 -31.84 4.00 -22.68
CA GLN A 460 -32.39 2.67 -22.94
C GLN A 460 -33.00 2.05 -21.68
N TRP A 461 -32.31 2.17 -20.53
CA TRP A 461 -32.86 1.75 -19.25
C TRP A 461 -34.13 2.56 -18.90
N ARG A 462 -34.09 3.90 -19.03
CA ARG A 462 -35.26 4.74 -18.70
C ARG A 462 -36.46 4.49 -19.61
N TRP A 463 -36.25 4.29 -20.90
CA TRP A 463 -37.30 3.92 -21.85
C TRP A 463 -37.91 2.57 -21.49
N SER A 464 -37.09 1.59 -21.08
CA SER A 464 -37.56 0.31 -20.57
C SER A 464 -38.39 0.46 -19.28
N VAL A 465 -38.00 1.36 -18.39
CA VAL A 465 -38.76 1.68 -17.17
C VAL A 465 -40.10 2.35 -17.52
N PHE A 466 -40.10 3.38 -18.36
CA PHE A 466 -41.33 4.08 -18.77
C PHE A 466 -42.28 3.15 -19.51
N SER A 467 -41.78 2.25 -20.36
CA SER A 467 -42.63 1.29 -21.08
C SER A 467 -43.07 0.10 -20.22
N GLY A 468 -42.60 0.00 -18.97
CA GLY A 468 -42.87 -1.13 -18.08
C GLY A 468 -42.13 -2.43 -18.40
N ARG A 469 -41.17 -2.42 -19.33
CA ARG A 469 -40.32 -3.59 -19.64
C ARG A 469 -39.34 -3.89 -18.50
N THR A 470 -38.92 -2.86 -17.78
CA THR A 470 -38.13 -2.95 -16.55
C THR A 470 -39.02 -2.53 -15.37
N PRO A 471 -39.62 -3.48 -14.64
CA PRO A 471 -40.47 -3.16 -13.49
C PRO A 471 -39.65 -2.79 -12.25
N PRO A 472 -40.24 -2.15 -11.22
CA PRO A 472 -39.53 -1.67 -10.02
C PRO A 472 -38.63 -2.69 -9.32
N GLU A 473 -39.05 -3.96 -9.28
CA GLU A 473 -38.30 -5.08 -8.70
C GLU A 473 -37.09 -5.55 -9.53
N ARG A 474 -36.82 -4.90 -10.67
CA ARG A 474 -35.68 -5.16 -11.54
C ARG A 474 -34.91 -3.90 -11.92
N TYR A 475 -35.21 -2.76 -11.30
CA TYR A 475 -34.57 -1.49 -11.62
C TYR A 475 -33.05 -1.60 -11.56
N ASN A 476 -32.51 -2.21 -10.51
CA ASN A 476 -31.07 -2.26 -10.32
C ASN A 476 -30.40 -3.37 -11.14
N ALA A 477 -31.01 -4.55 -11.22
CA ALA A 477 -30.51 -5.68 -12.00
C ALA A 477 -30.44 -5.35 -13.50
N ASP A 478 -31.49 -4.75 -14.06
CA ASP A 478 -31.50 -4.38 -15.48
C ASP A 478 -30.55 -3.22 -15.77
N TRP A 479 -30.37 -2.29 -14.82
CA TRP A 479 -29.35 -1.23 -14.91
C TRP A 479 -27.94 -1.83 -15.04
N TRP A 480 -27.57 -2.73 -14.12
CA TRP A 480 -26.26 -3.37 -14.16
C TRP A 480 -26.09 -4.32 -15.34
N HIS A 481 -27.16 -4.99 -15.80
CA HIS A 481 -27.12 -5.78 -17.02
C HIS A 481 -26.75 -4.91 -18.23
N LEU A 482 -27.37 -3.75 -18.39
CA LEU A 482 -27.08 -2.81 -19.49
C LEU A 482 -25.68 -2.21 -19.36
N ARG A 483 -25.25 -1.83 -18.14
CA ARG A 483 -23.89 -1.38 -17.83
C ARG A 483 -22.85 -2.42 -18.25
N THR A 484 -23.03 -3.68 -17.88
CA THR A 484 -22.11 -4.74 -18.29
C THR A 484 -22.21 -5.00 -19.79
N LYS A 485 -23.41 -5.04 -20.38
CA LYS A 485 -23.61 -5.34 -21.82
C LYS A 485 -22.98 -4.33 -22.75
N TYR A 486 -23.08 -3.04 -22.44
CA TYR A 486 -22.60 -1.98 -23.34
C TYR A 486 -21.26 -1.40 -22.88
N GLN A 487 -21.03 -1.20 -21.58
CA GLN A 487 -19.73 -0.69 -21.11
C GLN A 487 -18.73 -1.79 -20.70
N GLY A 488 -19.17 -3.00 -20.37
CA GLY A 488 -18.25 -3.97 -19.75
C GLY A 488 -17.76 -3.48 -18.39
N ILE A 489 -18.65 -2.83 -17.62
CA ILE A 489 -18.38 -2.35 -16.26
C ILE A 489 -19.32 -3.08 -15.29
N CYS A 490 -18.76 -3.58 -14.19
CA CYS A 490 -19.50 -4.27 -13.13
C CYS A 490 -19.57 -3.42 -11.85
N PRO A 491 -20.53 -3.71 -10.95
CA PRO A 491 -20.50 -3.13 -9.62
C PRO A 491 -19.29 -3.67 -8.86
N PRO A 492 -18.61 -2.85 -8.04
CA PRO A 492 -17.42 -3.25 -7.31
C PRO A 492 -17.70 -4.03 -6.03
N THR A 493 -18.97 -4.16 -5.67
CA THR A 493 -19.48 -4.98 -4.57
C THR A 493 -20.82 -5.57 -5.00
N LYS A 494 -21.36 -6.51 -4.23
CA LYS A 494 -22.67 -7.10 -4.53
C LYS A 494 -23.77 -6.04 -4.40
N ARG A 495 -24.50 -5.81 -5.49
CA ARG A 495 -25.65 -4.91 -5.54
C ARG A 495 -26.95 -5.71 -5.69
N THR A 496 -27.96 -5.30 -4.94
CA THR A 496 -29.29 -5.95 -4.88
C THR A 496 -30.38 -4.93 -5.26
N GLU A 497 -31.63 -5.37 -5.33
CA GLU A 497 -32.77 -4.46 -5.54
C GLU A 497 -33.09 -3.60 -4.31
N GLU A 498 -32.42 -3.77 -3.18
CA GLU A 498 -32.46 -2.79 -2.08
C GLU A 498 -31.80 -1.46 -2.48
N HIS A 499 -30.96 -1.50 -3.51
CA HIS A 499 -30.26 -0.36 -4.09
C HIS A 499 -30.99 0.18 -5.33
N MET A 500 -30.69 1.43 -5.69
CA MET A 500 -31.12 2.04 -6.95
C MET A 500 -29.95 2.84 -7.51
N ASP A 501 -28.93 2.15 -8.03
CA ASP A 501 -27.65 2.76 -8.43
C ASP A 501 -27.81 3.76 -9.59
N ALA A 502 -28.79 3.55 -10.46
CA ALA A 502 -29.17 4.53 -11.49
C ALA A 502 -29.56 5.89 -10.87
N GLY A 503 -30.23 5.89 -9.71
CA GLY A 503 -30.66 7.08 -8.99
C GLY A 503 -29.49 7.95 -8.49
N ALA A 504 -28.30 7.36 -8.34
CA ALA A 504 -27.10 8.07 -7.92
C ALA A 504 -26.49 8.96 -9.02
N LYS A 505 -27.11 9.04 -10.21
CA LYS A 505 -26.71 9.92 -11.32
C LYS A 505 -27.73 11.04 -11.53
N TYR A 506 -27.30 12.30 -11.42
CA TYR A 506 -28.12 13.53 -11.46
C TYR A 506 -29.30 13.51 -12.45
N HIS A 507 -29.07 13.08 -13.70
CA HIS A 507 -30.08 13.12 -14.76
C HIS A 507 -31.31 12.24 -14.50
N ILE A 508 -31.21 11.25 -13.60
CA ILE A 508 -32.33 10.42 -13.16
C ILE A 508 -33.26 11.22 -12.22
N PRO A 509 -32.84 11.66 -11.01
CA PRO A 509 -33.67 12.49 -10.14
C PRO A 509 -34.01 13.86 -10.74
N GLY A 510 -33.16 14.42 -11.60
CA GLY A 510 -33.40 15.66 -12.35
C GLY A 510 -34.27 15.48 -13.61
N ASN A 511 -34.74 14.26 -13.89
CA ASN A 511 -35.59 13.90 -15.03
C ASN A 511 -35.17 14.49 -16.39
N THR A 512 -33.86 14.51 -16.68
CA THR A 512 -33.33 15.07 -17.92
C THR A 512 -32.95 13.94 -18.88
N PRO A 513 -33.47 13.89 -20.13
CA PRO A 513 -33.13 12.85 -21.10
C PRO A 513 -31.63 12.86 -21.43
N TYR A 514 -30.99 11.69 -21.38
CA TYR A 514 -29.55 11.54 -21.49
C TYR A 514 -29.05 11.17 -22.90
N ILE A 515 -29.90 10.59 -23.75
CA ILE A 515 -29.50 10.13 -25.09
C ILE A 515 -28.98 11.27 -25.98
N ARG A 516 -29.34 12.51 -25.63
CA ARG A 516 -28.82 13.73 -26.26
C ARG A 516 -27.29 13.76 -26.34
N TYR A 517 -26.59 13.23 -25.32
CA TYR A 517 -25.13 13.26 -25.29
C TYR A 517 -24.50 12.21 -26.22
N PHE A 518 -25.16 11.06 -26.40
CA PHE A 518 -24.72 10.09 -27.40
C PHE A 518 -24.87 10.68 -28.81
N VAL A 519 -26.04 11.26 -29.12
CA VAL A 519 -26.27 11.93 -30.40
C VAL A 519 -25.30 13.10 -30.59
N SER A 520 -25.07 13.87 -29.52
CA SER A 520 -24.13 14.99 -29.49
C SER A 520 -22.77 14.60 -30.02
N PHE A 521 -22.17 13.55 -29.46
CA PHE A 521 -20.81 13.14 -29.81
C PHE A 521 -20.72 12.68 -31.26
N ILE A 522 -21.74 12.06 -31.81
CA ILE A 522 -21.75 11.68 -33.23
C ILE A 522 -21.79 12.93 -34.12
N LEU A 523 -22.72 13.84 -33.83
CA LEU A 523 -22.84 15.10 -34.56
C LEU A 523 -21.61 16.01 -34.38
N GLN A 524 -20.97 15.97 -33.21
CA GLN A 524 -19.79 16.74 -32.87
C GLN A 524 -18.68 16.51 -33.89
N PHE A 525 -18.33 15.26 -34.20
CA PHE A 525 -17.28 14.98 -35.16
C PHE A 525 -17.70 15.28 -36.61
N GLN A 526 -18.98 15.12 -36.96
CA GLN A 526 -19.48 15.53 -38.28
C GLN A 526 -19.38 17.06 -38.47
N PHE A 527 -19.76 17.84 -37.46
CA PHE A 527 -19.59 19.30 -37.47
C PHE A 527 -18.10 19.67 -37.49
N HIS A 528 -17.29 19.08 -36.59
CA HIS A 528 -15.86 19.39 -36.51
C HIS A 528 -15.17 19.17 -37.87
N ASN A 529 -15.41 18.03 -38.54
CA ASN A 529 -14.86 17.77 -39.88
C ASN A 529 -15.25 18.88 -40.88
N LYS A 530 -16.53 19.27 -40.93
CA LYS A 530 -16.98 20.32 -41.83
C LYS A 530 -16.37 21.70 -41.50
N LEU A 531 -16.26 22.03 -40.22
CA LEU A 531 -15.71 23.30 -39.76
C LEU A 531 -14.20 23.39 -40.01
N CYS A 532 -13.48 22.28 -39.86
CA CYS A 532 -12.06 22.17 -40.20
C CYS A 532 -11.80 22.39 -41.69
N GLN A 533 -12.66 21.82 -42.55
CA GLN A 533 -12.63 22.09 -43.99
C GLN A 533 -12.86 23.58 -44.28
N ALA A 534 -13.82 24.21 -43.60
CA ALA A 534 -14.10 25.65 -43.76
C ALA A 534 -12.97 26.54 -43.22
N ALA A 535 -12.25 26.08 -42.19
CA ALA A 535 -11.08 26.75 -41.64
C ALA A 535 -9.79 26.55 -42.47
N ASN A 536 -9.86 25.85 -43.61
CA ASN A 536 -8.72 25.54 -44.48
C ASN A 536 -7.53 24.89 -43.74
N GLN A 537 -7.79 24.10 -42.70
CA GLN A 537 -6.74 23.39 -41.98
C GLN A 537 -6.29 22.16 -42.79
N SER A 538 -4.97 21.97 -42.95
CA SER A 538 -4.37 20.80 -43.58
C SER A 538 -3.76 19.88 -42.51
N GLY A 539 -4.06 18.59 -42.55
CA GLY A 539 -3.51 17.59 -41.61
C GLY A 539 -4.58 16.61 -41.12
N PRO A 540 -4.21 15.72 -40.18
CA PRO A 540 -5.17 14.83 -39.52
C PRO A 540 -6.25 15.61 -38.77
N LEU A 541 -7.48 15.10 -38.76
CA LEU A 541 -8.63 15.79 -38.18
C LEU A 541 -8.43 16.17 -36.70
N HIS A 542 -7.70 15.35 -35.91
CA HIS A 542 -7.45 15.61 -34.50
C HIS A 542 -6.48 16.76 -34.18
N THR A 543 -5.80 17.29 -35.20
CA THR A 543 -4.90 18.46 -35.07
C THR A 543 -5.58 19.77 -35.47
N CYS A 544 -6.84 19.69 -35.91
CA CYS A 544 -7.58 20.85 -36.38
C CYS A 544 -7.92 21.81 -35.24
N ASP A 545 -7.71 23.10 -35.49
CA ASP A 545 -8.21 24.19 -34.67
C ASP A 545 -8.99 25.18 -35.54
N ILE A 546 -10.25 25.42 -35.17
CA ILE A 546 -11.15 26.33 -35.88
C ILE A 546 -11.05 27.77 -35.38
N TYR A 547 -10.28 28.03 -34.32
CA TYR A 547 -10.07 29.36 -33.74
C TYR A 547 -9.75 30.41 -34.81
N GLN A 548 -10.37 31.60 -34.70
CA GLN A 548 -10.28 32.72 -35.65
C GLN A 548 -10.80 32.45 -37.09
N SER A 549 -11.45 31.32 -37.35
CA SER A 549 -12.09 31.04 -38.65
C SER A 549 -13.52 31.58 -38.72
N LYS A 550 -13.69 32.74 -39.36
CA LYS A 550 -15.03 33.32 -39.59
C LYS A 550 -15.87 32.50 -40.56
N GLU A 551 -15.22 31.77 -41.46
CA GLU A 551 -15.86 30.85 -42.39
C GLU A 551 -16.49 29.67 -41.64
N ALA A 552 -15.78 29.08 -40.67
CA ALA A 552 -16.35 28.08 -39.77
C ALA A 552 -17.49 28.68 -38.92
N GLY A 553 -17.30 29.89 -38.40
CA GLY A 553 -18.33 30.61 -37.65
C GLY A 553 -19.64 30.82 -38.41
N LYS A 554 -19.61 31.11 -39.71
CA LYS A 554 -20.84 31.23 -40.54
C LYS A 554 -21.63 29.93 -40.65
N ILE A 555 -20.94 28.78 -40.69
CA ILE A 555 -21.59 27.47 -40.71
C ILE A 555 -22.28 27.22 -39.36
N LEU A 556 -21.57 27.51 -38.25
CA LEU A 556 -22.15 27.43 -36.91
C LEU A 556 -23.37 28.34 -36.78
N GLU A 557 -23.26 29.60 -37.19
CA GLU A 557 -24.34 30.57 -37.16
C GLU A 557 -25.60 30.07 -37.89
N THR A 558 -25.44 29.36 -39.02
CA THR A 558 -26.55 28.75 -39.77
C THR A 558 -27.30 27.71 -38.94
N VAL A 559 -26.57 26.85 -38.22
CA VAL A 559 -27.15 25.85 -37.32
C VAL A 559 -27.83 26.51 -36.13
N LEU A 560 -27.16 27.46 -35.48
CA LEU A 560 -27.63 28.12 -34.25
C LEU A 560 -28.90 28.95 -34.50
N LYS A 561 -28.94 29.75 -35.58
CA LYS A 561 -30.09 30.61 -35.90
C LYS A 561 -31.34 29.85 -36.31
N SER A 562 -31.18 28.62 -36.82
CA SER A 562 -32.31 27.81 -37.26
C SER A 562 -33.21 27.42 -36.09
N GLY A 563 -32.65 27.29 -34.88
CA GLY A 563 -33.37 26.78 -33.72
C GLY A 563 -34.16 25.51 -34.07
N GLU A 564 -35.40 25.43 -33.59
CA GLU A 564 -36.33 24.35 -33.93
C GLU A 564 -37.34 24.75 -35.02
N SER A 565 -36.99 25.71 -35.88
CA SER A 565 -37.89 26.18 -36.94
C SER A 565 -37.99 25.21 -38.13
N LYS A 566 -36.97 24.37 -38.35
CA LYS A 566 -36.90 23.37 -39.43
C LYS A 566 -36.59 21.96 -38.91
N PRO A 567 -36.93 20.88 -39.64
CA PRO A 567 -36.50 19.52 -39.29
C PRO A 567 -34.98 19.43 -39.16
N TRP A 568 -34.48 18.70 -38.16
CA TRP A 568 -33.04 18.63 -37.89
C TRP A 568 -32.24 18.04 -39.05
N THR A 569 -32.82 17.12 -39.82
CA THR A 569 -32.21 16.52 -41.01
C THR A 569 -31.95 17.55 -42.10
N GLN A 570 -32.83 18.55 -42.24
CA GLN A 570 -32.65 19.67 -43.15
C GLN A 570 -31.55 20.61 -42.66
N VAL A 571 -31.54 20.94 -41.36
CA VAL A 571 -30.48 21.77 -40.77
C VAL A 571 -29.11 21.11 -40.93
N LEU A 572 -29.02 19.79 -40.73
CA LEU A 572 -27.80 19.02 -40.97
C LEU A 572 -27.37 19.09 -42.44
N GLN A 573 -28.31 18.91 -43.37
CA GLN A 573 -28.03 18.96 -44.80
C GLN A 573 -27.52 20.34 -45.23
N GLU A 574 -28.11 21.41 -44.71
CA GLU A 574 -27.72 22.79 -44.97
C GLU A 574 -26.32 23.10 -44.41
N ALA A 575 -25.98 22.57 -43.23
CA ALA A 575 -24.72 22.87 -42.55
C ALA A 575 -23.53 21.99 -43.00
N VAL A 576 -23.72 20.67 -43.04
CA VAL A 576 -22.65 19.69 -43.28
C VAL A 576 -22.75 18.95 -44.61
N GLY A 577 -23.87 19.08 -45.34
CA GLY A 577 -24.06 18.46 -46.65
C GLY A 577 -24.60 17.02 -46.61
N THR A 578 -25.06 16.53 -45.45
CA THR A 578 -25.73 15.24 -45.28
C THR A 578 -26.94 15.38 -44.36
N ASN A 579 -27.95 14.54 -44.52
CA ASN A 579 -29.13 14.48 -43.67
C ASN A 579 -29.13 13.28 -42.70
N LYS A 580 -28.01 12.57 -42.57
CA LYS A 580 -27.85 11.39 -41.71
C LYS A 580 -26.78 11.58 -40.65
N MET A 581 -27.04 11.01 -39.47
CA MET A 581 -26.04 10.83 -38.41
C MET A 581 -25.14 9.64 -38.76
N ASP A 582 -23.82 9.81 -38.62
CA ASP A 582 -22.84 8.78 -38.99
C ASP A 582 -21.53 8.95 -38.19
N ALA A 583 -20.92 7.84 -37.77
CA ALA A 583 -19.73 7.87 -36.91
C ALA A 583 -18.40 7.93 -37.69
N SER A 584 -18.40 8.01 -39.03
CA SER A 584 -17.16 7.95 -39.83
C SER A 584 -16.18 9.07 -39.48
N ALA A 585 -16.64 10.29 -39.25
CA ALA A 585 -15.77 11.41 -38.85
C ALA A 585 -15.15 11.19 -37.47
N LEU A 586 -15.87 10.54 -36.55
CA LEU A 586 -15.35 10.14 -35.24
C LEU A 586 -14.27 9.07 -35.41
N MET A 587 -14.53 8.05 -36.23
CA MET A 587 -13.56 6.98 -36.50
C MET A 587 -12.31 7.51 -37.20
N GLU A 588 -12.45 8.49 -38.11
CA GLU A 588 -11.33 9.19 -38.76
C GLU A 588 -10.48 9.96 -37.74
N TYR A 589 -11.12 10.72 -36.84
CA TYR A 589 -10.42 11.46 -35.77
C TYR A 589 -9.53 10.56 -34.93
N PHE A 590 -10.04 9.38 -34.53
CA PHE A 590 -9.34 8.41 -33.70
C PHE A 590 -8.51 7.37 -34.48
N GLY A 591 -8.39 7.51 -35.81
CA GLY A 591 -7.68 6.56 -36.67
C GLY A 591 -6.31 6.11 -36.13
N PRO A 592 -5.40 7.03 -35.77
CA PRO A 592 -4.07 6.67 -35.28
C PRO A 592 -4.10 5.85 -33.98
N ILE A 593 -4.96 6.20 -33.02
CA ILE A 593 -5.05 5.47 -31.75
C ILE A 593 -5.76 4.13 -31.91
N ILE A 594 -6.69 3.98 -32.85
CA ILE A 594 -7.30 2.69 -33.20
C ILE A 594 -6.19 1.71 -33.60
N THR A 595 -5.38 2.08 -34.59
CA THR A 595 -4.28 1.23 -35.08
C THR A 595 -3.30 0.89 -33.96
N TRP A 596 -2.91 1.89 -33.16
CA TRP A 596 -2.00 1.66 -32.03
C TRP A 596 -2.58 0.70 -30.98
N LEU A 597 -3.86 0.86 -30.59
CA LEU A 597 -4.50 -0.02 -29.62
C LEU A 597 -4.61 -1.46 -30.12
N GLU A 598 -4.94 -1.65 -31.40
CA GLU A 598 -4.99 -2.98 -32.03
C GLU A 598 -3.63 -3.68 -31.97
N GLU A 599 -2.55 -2.97 -32.31
CA GLU A 599 -1.18 -3.49 -32.21
C GLU A 599 -0.80 -3.84 -30.76
N GLN A 600 -1.12 -2.95 -29.80
CA GLN A 600 -0.80 -3.18 -28.39
C GLN A 600 -1.57 -4.36 -27.79
N ASN A 601 -2.83 -4.54 -28.16
CA ASN A 601 -3.66 -5.63 -27.67
C ASN A 601 -3.28 -6.96 -28.34
N ALA A 602 -2.91 -6.94 -29.62
CA ALA A 602 -2.39 -8.12 -30.32
C ALA A 602 -1.05 -8.58 -29.74
N ALA A 603 -0.14 -7.66 -29.40
CA ALA A 603 1.17 -7.96 -28.86
C ALA A 603 1.13 -8.72 -27.51
N THR A 604 0.07 -8.53 -26.71
CA THR A 604 -0.12 -9.25 -25.44
C THR A 604 -1.26 -10.28 -25.47
N ASN A 605 -1.82 -10.54 -26.65
CA ASN A 605 -2.92 -11.49 -26.86
C ASN A 605 -4.15 -11.21 -25.94
N GLU A 606 -4.55 -9.94 -25.86
CA GLU A 606 -5.69 -9.52 -25.04
C GLU A 606 -7.02 -10.08 -25.56
N THR A 607 -7.92 -10.38 -24.62
CA THR A 607 -9.30 -10.75 -24.95
C THR A 607 -10.12 -9.48 -25.24
N LEU A 608 -10.56 -9.28 -26.48
CA LEU A 608 -11.50 -8.20 -26.78
C LEU A 608 -12.90 -8.53 -26.24
N GLY A 609 -13.48 -7.58 -25.52
CA GLY A 609 -14.73 -7.80 -24.79
C GLY A 609 -14.55 -8.51 -23.45
N TRP A 610 -15.65 -8.99 -22.88
CA TRP A 610 -15.71 -9.55 -21.52
C TRP A 610 -16.58 -10.82 -21.49
N PRO A 611 -16.05 -11.97 -21.95
CA PRO A 611 -16.80 -13.23 -21.93
C PRO A 611 -17.18 -13.69 -20.51
N ASP A 612 -16.42 -13.31 -19.48
CA ASP A 612 -16.75 -13.59 -18.08
C ASP A 612 -17.75 -12.55 -17.54
N PHE A 613 -18.92 -12.48 -18.18
CA PHE A 613 -19.91 -11.40 -18.03
C PHE A 613 -20.35 -11.15 -16.57
N ASN A 614 -20.47 -12.21 -15.76
CA ASN A 614 -20.98 -12.13 -14.39
C ASN A 614 -19.88 -11.94 -13.33
N TRP A 615 -18.63 -11.75 -13.74
CA TRP A 615 -17.53 -11.59 -12.79
C TRP A 615 -17.64 -10.24 -12.02
N VAL A 616 -17.45 -10.32 -10.71
CA VAL A 616 -17.37 -9.17 -9.79
C VAL A 616 -16.17 -9.37 -8.87
N PRO A 617 -15.49 -8.29 -8.44
CA PRO A 617 -14.35 -8.41 -7.54
C PRO A 617 -14.78 -8.81 -6.12
N PRO A 618 -13.90 -9.44 -5.33
CA PRO A 618 -14.15 -9.69 -3.91
C PRO A 618 -14.07 -8.39 -3.09
N VAL A 619 -14.73 -8.37 -1.94
CA VAL A 619 -14.57 -7.30 -0.94
C VAL A 619 -13.18 -7.42 -0.29
N PRO A 620 -12.39 -6.34 -0.19
CA PRO A 620 -11.08 -6.37 0.46
C PRO A 620 -11.14 -6.78 1.94
N GLU A 621 -10.09 -7.42 2.44
CA GLU A 621 -9.96 -7.74 3.88
C GLU A 621 -9.78 -6.46 4.71
N GLY A 622 -10.41 -6.38 5.89
CA GLY A 622 -10.35 -5.19 6.76
C GLY A 622 -11.11 -3.97 6.24
N TYR A 623 -11.98 -4.15 5.23
CA TYR A 623 -12.92 -3.11 4.79
C TYR A 623 -14.19 -3.14 5.67
N PRO A 624 -14.69 -1.99 6.16
CA PRO A 624 -14.29 -0.62 5.83
C PRO A 624 -13.31 0.04 6.83
N GLU A 625 -12.79 -0.67 7.84
CA GLU A 625 -12.02 -0.03 8.91
C GLU A 625 -10.68 0.60 8.47
N ASP A 626 -10.03 0.05 7.44
CA ASP A 626 -8.68 0.44 7.00
C ASP A 626 -8.66 1.38 5.77
N ILE A 627 -9.72 2.16 5.52
CA ILE A 627 -9.81 3.03 4.33
C ILE A 627 -8.83 4.21 4.33
N ASP A 628 -8.21 4.51 5.46
CA ASP A 628 -7.22 5.58 5.67
C ASP A 628 -5.77 5.11 5.48
N LYS A 629 -5.53 3.81 5.34
CA LYS A 629 -4.19 3.27 5.03
C LYS A 629 -3.80 3.49 3.58
N ILE A 630 -2.51 3.70 3.35
CA ILE A 630 -1.90 3.88 2.03
C ILE A 630 -1.72 2.50 1.38
N ALA A 631 -2.50 2.23 0.34
CA ALA A 631 -2.43 0.98 -0.43
C ALA A 631 -1.71 1.13 -1.79
N ASP A 632 -0.98 2.22 -2.02
CA ASP A 632 -0.20 2.44 -3.24
C ASP A 632 1.23 1.88 -3.09
N GLU A 633 1.49 0.76 -3.77
CA GLU A 633 2.80 0.10 -3.79
C GLU A 633 3.89 0.95 -4.46
N VAL A 634 3.56 1.79 -5.44
CA VAL A 634 4.53 2.70 -6.08
C VAL A 634 4.96 3.78 -5.10
N GLN A 635 4.01 4.34 -4.36
CA GLN A 635 4.31 5.27 -3.28
C GLN A 635 5.16 4.62 -2.19
N ALA A 636 4.86 3.37 -1.82
CA ALA A 636 5.66 2.61 -0.87
C ALA A 636 7.11 2.42 -1.36
N LYS A 637 7.31 2.06 -2.63
CA LYS A 637 8.65 1.90 -3.22
C LYS A 637 9.46 3.19 -3.12
N LYS A 638 8.86 4.33 -3.46
CA LYS A 638 9.52 5.64 -3.33
C LYS A 638 9.88 5.97 -1.88
N PHE A 639 8.98 5.69 -0.94
CA PHE A 639 9.24 5.84 0.49
C PHE A 639 10.41 4.96 0.97
N LEU A 640 10.48 3.71 0.50
CA LEU A 640 11.57 2.79 0.83
C LEU A 640 12.91 3.18 0.21
N GLU A 641 12.92 3.76 -0.99
CA GLU A 641 14.14 4.32 -1.62
C GLU A 641 14.71 5.47 -0.77
N GLU A 642 13.85 6.37 -0.31
CA GLU A 642 14.23 7.47 0.58
C GLU A 642 14.75 6.95 1.92
N TYR A 643 14.02 6.02 2.57
CA TYR A 643 14.45 5.36 3.80
C TYR A 643 15.83 4.73 3.63
N ASN A 644 16.05 3.97 2.56
CA ASN A 644 17.31 3.27 2.33
C ASN A 644 18.47 4.26 2.18
N SER A 645 18.26 5.37 1.47
CA SER A 645 19.29 6.40 1.27
C SER A 645 19.67 7.14 2.57
N THR A 646 18.70 7.46 3.43
CA THR A 646 18.93 8.19 4.67
C THR A 646 19.49 7.31 5.78
N SER A 647 19.04 6.05 5.85
CA SER A 647 19.47 5.08 6.86
C SER A 647 20.96 4.76 6.78
N GLU A 648 21.52 4.60 5.57
CA GLU A 648 22.96 4.32 5.41
C GLU A 648 23.83 5.39 6.10
N GLY A 649 23.44 6.67 6.01
CA GLY A 649 24.16 7.77 6.69
C GLY A 649 23.97 7.78 8.20
N VAL A 650 22.73 7.60 8.68
CA VAL A 650 22.41 7.64 10.11
C VAL A 650 23.02 6.45 10.85
N TRP A 651 22.91 5.24 10.28
CA TRP A 651 23.44 4.02 10.88
C TRP A 651 24.97 4.03 10.87
N ASN A 652 25.60 4.49 9.79
CA ASN A 652 27.06 4.66 9.76
C ASN A 652 27.56 5.60 10.88
N ALA A 653 26.92 6.75 11.07
CA ALA A 653 27.31 7.71 12.10
C ALA A 653 27.18 7.13 13.53
N TYR A 654 26.14 6.34 13.79
CA TYR A 654 26.00 5.61 15.05
C TYR A 654 27.08 4.53 15.22
N THR A 655 27.31 3.70 14.19
CA THR A 655 28.31 2.63 14.24
C THR A 655 29.72 3.18 14.46
N GLU A 656 30.10 4.31 13.86
CA GLU A 656 31.38 4.97 14.12
C GLU A 656 31.52 5.44 15.57
N ALA A 657 30.48 6.07 16.13
CA ALA A 657 30.50 6.51 17.54
C ALA A 657 30.55 5.32 18.50
N SER A 658 29.82 4.24 18.19
CA SER A 658 29.83 3.00 18.97
C SER A 658 31.19 2.30 18.90
N TRP A 659 31.82 2.27 17.72
CA TRP A 659 33.18 1.74 17.53
C TRP A 659 34.20 2.52 18.35
N ALA A 660 34.14 3.87 18.31
CA ALA A 660 35.03 4.73 19.09
C ALA A 660 34.92 4.44 20.60
N TYR A 661 33.71 4.27 21.11
CA TYR A 661 33.50 3.88 22.51
C TYR A 661 34.03 2.48 22.83
N ASN A 662 33.78 1.50 21.98
CA ASN A 662 34.20 0.11 22.20
C ASN A 662 35.72 -0.09 22.12
N THR A 663 36.43 0.78 21.40
CA THR A 663 37.89 0.75 21.21
C THR A 663 38.63 1.81 22.04
N ASP A 664 37.91 2.66 22.76
CA ASP A 664 38.43 3.64 23.71
C ASP A 664 37.32 4.07 24.70
N ILE A 665 37.19 3.33 25.80
CA ILE A 665 36.14 3.52 26.81
C ILE A 665 36.47 4.74 27.66
N ASN A 666 35.74 5.84 27.42
CA ASN A 666 35.77 7.06 28.21
C ASN A 666 34.40 7.78 28.15
N GLU A 667 34.22 8.79 29.02
CA GLU A 667 32.93 9.48 29.13
C GLU A 667 32.58 10.30 27.88
N GLU A 668 33.57 10.88 27.18
CA GLU A 668 33.34 11.64 25.95
C GLU A 668 32.78 10.75 24.83
N ASN A 669 33.43 9.61 24.57
CA ASN A 669 32.97 8.63 23.59
C ASN A 669 31.62 8.03 23.96
N LYS A 670 31.37 7.80 25.26
CA LYS A 670 30.07 7.33 25.76
C LYS A 670 28.96 8.31 25.42
N GLN A 671 29.14 9.60 25.73
CA GLN A 671 28.14 10.63 25.44
C GLN A 671 27.92 10.82 23.95
N ASN A 672 28.99 10.77 23.14
CA ASN A 672 28.88 10.82 21.68
C ASN A 672 28.07 9.63 21.12
N MET A 673 28.38 8.40 21.57
CA MET A 673 27.63 7.21 21.18
C MET A 673 26.15 7.31 21.57
N LEU A 674 25.84 7.75 22.79
CA LEU A 674 24.47 7.93 23.27
C LEU A 674 23.71 8.97 22.44
N GLN A 675 24.35 10.10 22.11
CA GLN A 675 23.75 11.12 21.24
C GLN A 675 23.44 10.56 19.85
N LYS A 676 24.37 9.81 19.24
CA LYS A 676 24.14 9.19 17.93
C LYS A 676 23.10 8.08 17.96
N ASN A 677 22.97 7.36 19.07
CA ASN A 677 21.89 6.40 19.28
C ASN A 677 20.50 7.08 19.29
N LEU A 678 20.40 8.25 19.92
CA LEU A 678 19.18 9.07 19.91
C LEU A 678 18.85 9.58 18.50
N ASP A 679 19.84 10.11 17.77
CA ASP A 679 19.67 10.55 16.38
C ASP A 679 19.11 9.39 15.50
N MET A 680 19.66 8.18 15.67
CA MET A 680 19.19 6.98 14.98
C MET A 680 17.77 6.58 15.41
N SER A 681 17.45 6.65 16.69
CA SER A 681 16.12 6.30 17.20
C SER A 681 15.03 7.27 16.71
N ILE A 682 15.35 8.56 16.53
CA ILE A 682 14.43 9.55 15.91
C ILE A 682 14.15 9.16 14.45
N HIS A 683 15.18 8.76 13.71
CA HIS A 683 15.03 8.28 12.34
C HIS A 683 14.16 7.02 12.27
N THR A 684 14.45 6.00 13.09
CA THR A 684 13.65 4.77 13.21
C THR A 684 12.18 5.07 13.54
N LEU A 685 11.93 5.96 14.52
CA LEU A 685 10.58 6.35 14.92
C LEU A 685 9.82 7.04 13.77
N THR A 686 10.49 7.93 13.04
CA THR A 686 9.90 8.70 11.94
C THR A 686 9.48 7.78 10.79
N TYR A 687 10.42 6.99 10.27
CA TYR A 687 10.14 6.09 9.16
C TYR A 687 9.25 4.91 9.57
N GLY A 688 9.38 4.39 10.79
CA GLY A 688 8.51 3.30 11.23
C GLY A 688 7.06 3.71 11.46
N LYS A 689 6.80 4.94 11.96
CA LYS A 689 5.44 5.49 12.01
C LYS A 689 4.85 5.70 10.62
N GLU A 690 5.65 6.14 9.66
CA GLU A 690 5.20 6.28 8.27
C GLU A 690 4.92 4.91 7.63
N ALA A 691 5.79 3.92 7.86
CA ALA A 691 5.61 2.56 7.38
C ALA A 691 4.29 1.93 7.88
N ARG A 692 3.89 2.21 9.13
CA ARG A 692 2.61 1.75 9.71
C ARG A 692 1.36 2.31 9.01
N LYS A 693 1.48 3.38 8.22
CA LYS A 693 0.36 3.91 7.43
C LYS A 693 0.10 3.08 6.18
N TYR A 694 1.02 2.22 5.75
CA TYR A 694 0.85 1.43 4.54
C TYR A 694 0.08 0.13 4.79
N ASP A 695 -0.89 -0.17 3.95
CA ASP A 695 -1.54 -1.47 3.88
C ASP A 695 -0.88 -2.33 2.79
N THR A 696 -0.06 -3.27 3.24
CA THR A 696 0.72 -4.16 2.35
C THR A 696 -0.06 -5.39 1.86
N THR A 697 -1.32 -5.57 2.27
CA THR A 697 -2.10 -6.80 2.02
C THR A 697 -2.12 -7.14 0.53
N ASP A 698 -2.39 -6.14 -0.31
CA ASP A 698 -2.58 -6.29 -1.75
C ASP A 698 -1.35 -5.91 -2.60
N PHE A 699 -0.20 -5.58 -1.97
CA PHE A 699 1.05 -5.31 -2.71
C PHE A 699 1.50 -6.58 -3.45
N GLN A 700 2.19 -6.43 -4.59
CA GLN A 700 2.64 -7.58 -5.39
C GLN A 700 4.11 -7.93 -5.10
N ASP A 701 4.92 -6.96 -4.69
CA ASP A 701 6.34 -7.10 -4.41
C ASP A 701 6.58 -7.56 -2.97
N GLY A 702 6.94 -8.84 -2.82
CA GLY A 702 7.23 -9.44 -1.52
C GLY A 702 8.35 -8.73 -0.75
N SER A 703 9.30 -8.08 -1.45
CA SER A 703 10.38 -7.33 -0.80
C SER A 703 9.86 -6.08 -0.11
N VAL A 704 8.97 -5.33 -0.76
CA VAL A 704 8.33 -4.13 -0.21
C VAL A 704 7.53 -4.49 1.04
N LYS A 705 6.72 -5.57 0.97
CA LYS A 705 5.97 -6.07 2.14
C LYS A 705 6.89 -6.37 3.31
N ARG A 706 7.97 -7.11 3.05
CA ARG A 706 8.92 -7.54 4.09
C ARG A 706 9.64 -6.37 4.74
N ILE A 707 10.09 -5.39 3.94
CA ILE A 707 10.74 -4.18 4.47
C ILE A 707 9.75 -3.35 5.28
N LEU A 708 8.55 -3.08 4.77
CA LEU A 708 7.53 -2.31 5.52
C LEU A 708 7.12 -2.99 6.82
N LYS A 709 6.99 -4.32 6.83
CA LYS A 709 6.73 -5.09 8.05
C LYS A 709 7.87 -4.91 9.06
N LYS A 710 9.13 -4.99 8.61
CA LYS A 710 10.30 -4.79 9.47
C LYS A 710 10.36 -3.36 10.02
N LEU A 711 10.13 -2.35 9.19
CA LEU A 711 10.12 -0.93 9.59
C LEU A 711 8.98 -0.59 10.56
N SER A 712 7.86 -1.30 10.46
CA SER A 712 6.71 -1.08 11.34
C SER A 712 7.01 -1.48 12.79
N ASP A 713 8.03 -2.31 13.02
CA ASP A 713 8.60 -2.53 14.34
C ASP A 713 9.67 -1.47 14.62
N ILE A 714 9.35 -0.52 15.49
CA ILE A 714 10.23 0.60 15.88
C ILE A 714 11.06 0.27 17.13
N GLU A 715 10.99 -0.97 17.61
CA GLU A 715 11.77 -1.47 18.75
C GLU A 715 11.71 -0.51 19.97
N ARG A 716 12.87 -0.23 20.58
CA ARG A 716 13.01 0.72 21.70
C ARG A 716 12.70 2.16 21.34
N ALA A 717 12.74 2.57 20.07
CA ALA A 717 12.40 3.93 19.66
C ALA A 717 10.91 4.25 19.87
N GLY A 718 10.07 3.24 20.11
CA GLY A 718 8.69 3.44 20.55
C GLY A 718 8.54 3.97 21.97
N LEU A 719 9.56 3.87 22.82
CA LEU A 719 9.54 4.41 24.18
C LEU A 719 9.45 5.94 24.17
N PRO A 720 8.79 6.56 25.16
CA PRO A 720 8.88 7.99 25.40
C PRO A 720 10.33 8.46 25.56
N ASP A 721 10.66 9.67 25.10
CA ASP A 721 12.04 10.19 25.05
C ASP A 721 12.84 10.01 26.34
N GLU A 722 12.24 10.29 27.51
CA GLU A 722 12.91 10.14 28.81
C GLU A 722 13.17 8.69 29.17
N GLU A 723 12.24 7.78 28.86
CA GLU A 723 12.41 6.34 29.08
C GLU A 723 13.39 5.73 28.08
N LEU A 724 13.46 6.22 26.84
CA LEU A 724 14.45 5.82 25.85
C LEU A 724 15.87 6.21 26.30
N LYS A 725 16.05 7.44 26.79
CA LYS A 725 17.34 7.88 27.38
C LYS A 725 17.70 6.99 28.58
N GLU A 726 16.75 6.73 29.47
CA GLU A 726 16.96 5.84 30.62
C GLU A 726 17.39 4.44 30.17
N TYR A 727 16.69 3.85 29.19
CA TYR A 727 17.02 2.55 28.61
C TYR A 727 18.46 2.50 28.08
N ASN A 728 18.84 3.49 27.27
CA ASN A 728 20.16 3.56 26.65
C ASN A 728 21.27 3.74 27.71
N ILE A 729 21.03 4.56 28.73
CA ILE A 729 21.98 4.76 29.84
C ILE A 729 22.11 3.48 30.67
N LEU A 730 21.00 2.81 30.99
CA LEU A 730 21.02 1.55 31.74
C LEU A 730 21.82 0.47 31.00
N LEU A 731 21.58 0.29 29.71
CA LEU A 731 22.31 -0.69 28.90
C LEU A 731 23.82 -0.40 28.88
N ALA A 732 24.21 0.84 28.57
CA ALA A 732 25.62 1.24 28.56
C ALA A 732 26.29 1.09 29.94
N ASN A 733 25.57 1.38 31.03
CA ASN A 733 26.07 1.22 32.39
C ASN A 733 26.26 -0.26 32.76
N MET A 734 25.32 -1.13 32.40
CA MET A 734 25.43 -2.57 32.63
C MET A 734 26.64 -3.16 31.90
N GLU A 735 26.83 -2.81 30.62
CA GLU A 735 28.02 -3.21 29.85
C GLU A 735 29.31 -2.72 30.50
N THR A 736 29.35 -1.43 30.90
CA THR A 736 30.54 -0.84 31.52
C THR A 736 30.89 -1.54 32.83
N LYS A 737 29.91 -1.75 33.72
CA LYS A 737 30.08 -2.44 35.01
C LYS A 737 30.66 -3.84 34.81
N TYR A 738 30.22 -4.56 33.78
CA TYR A 738 30.78 -5.86 33.42
C TYR A 738 32.23 -5.74 32.94
N SER A 739 32.51 -4.85 31.98
CA SER A 739 33.82 -4.76 31.32
C SER A 739 34.95 -4.28 32.23
N VAL A 740 34.66 -3.46 33.24
CA VAL A 740 35.68 -2.90 34.15
C VAL A 740 35.79 -3.66 35.48
N ALA A 741 34.97 -4.68 35.72
CA ALA A 741 35.00 -5.44 36.96
C ALA A 741 36.33 -6.20 37.15
N GLN A 742 36.79 -6.26 38.41
CA GLN A 742 38.02 -6.95 38.80
C GLN A 742 37.81 -7.70 40.11
N VAL A 743 38.54 -8.80 40.28
CA VAL A 743 38.50 -9.63 41.49
C VAL A 743 39.82 -9.49 42.24
N CYS A 744 39.76 -8.96 43.46
CA CYS A 744 40.95 -8.67 44.25
C CYS A 744 41.23 -9.73 45.32
N ARG A 745 42.49 -10.15 45.43
CA ARG A 745 43.01 -10.97 46.54
C ARG A 745 43.21 -10.11 47.79
N ALA A 746 43.28 -10.74 48.95
CA ALA A 746 43.46 -10.06 50.25
C ALA A 746 44.78 -9.25 50.35
N ASN A 747 45.77 -9.56 49.50
CA ASN A 747 47.04 -8.82 49.41
C ASN A 747 46.97 -7.56 48.54
N GLY A 748 45.81 -7.24 47.96
CA GLY A 748 45.59 -6.06 47.11
C GLY A 748 45.81 -6.28 45.60
N THR A 749 46.21 -7.48 45.16
CA THR A 749 46.31 -7.79 43.72
C THR A 749 44.92 -7.99 43.12
N CYS A 750 44.57 -7.26 42.05
CA CYS A 750 43.28 -7.35 41.38
C CYS A 750 43.42 -7.96 39.98
N HIS A 751 42.52 -8.89 39.65
CA HIS A 751 42.50 -9.65 38.41
C HIS A 751 41.27 -9.26 37.59
N PRO A 752 41.42 -8.63 36.39
CA PRO A 752 40.32 -8.47 35.45
C PRO A 752 39.89 -9.83 34.86
N LEU A 753 38.75 -9.86 34.19
CA LEU A 753 38.31 -11.07 33.47
C LEU A 753 39.35 -11.50 32.44
N ASP A 754 39.77 -10.58 31.57
CA ASP A 754 40.70 -10.83 30.47
C ASP A 754 42.05 -10.11 30.66
N PRO A 755 43.19 -10.82 30.63
CA PRO A 755 43.32 -12.29 30.47
C PRO A 755 43.28 -13.07 31.80
N ASP A 756 43.47 -12.40 32.94
CA ASP A 756 43.87 -13.03 34.21
C ASP A 756 42.91 -14.13 34.71
N LEU A 757 41.62 -13.81 34.92
CA LEU A 757 40.68 -14.79 35.47
C LEU A 757 40.36 -15.90 34.47
N GLN A 758 40.32 -15.59 33.17
CA GLN A 758 40.17 -16.62 32.14
C GLN A 758 41.33 -17.61 32.17
N GLN A 759 42.57 -17.11 32.26
CA GLN A 759 43.76 -17.95 32.38
C GLN A 759 43.72 -18.82 33.64
N ILE A 760 43.36 -18.26 34.80
CA ILE A 760 43.21 -19.02 36.05
C ILE A 760 42.18 -20.14 35.87
N MET A 761 41.01 -19.85 35.28
CA MET A 761 39.96 -20.85 35.09
C MET A 761 40.35 -21.95 34.10
N ALA A 762 41.18 -21.64 33.09
CA ALA A 762 41.63 -22.59 32.08
C ALA A 762 42.79 -23.47 32.57
N GLU A 763 43.78 -22.89 33.25
CA GLU A 763 45.06 -23.56 33.56
C GLU A 763 45.12 -24.11 34.99
N SER A 764 44.45 -23.48 35.97
CA SER A 764 44.55 -23.92 37.35
C SER A 764 43.88 -25.29 37.55
N ARG A 765 44.49 -26.09 38.41
CA ARG A 765 43.97 -27.40 38.85
C ARG A 765 43.81 -27.46 40.36
N ASP A 766 43.87 -26.31 41.02
CA ASP A 766 43.61 -26.13 42.44
C ASP A 766 42.13 -25.77 42.65
N TYR A 767 41.44 -26.57 43.46
CA TYR A 767 40.01 -26.41 43.69
C TYR A 767 39.66 -25.04 44.31
N ASN A 768 40.47 -24.57 45.27
CA ASN A 768 40.17 -23.35 46.02
C ASN A 768 40.50 -22.10 45.20
N GLU A 769 41.54 -22.15 44.37
CA GLU A 769 41.86 -21.05 43.45
C GLU A 769 40.77 -20.87 42.38
N LEU A 770 40.30 -21.97 41.80
CA LEU A 770 39.17 -21.95 40.86
C LEU A 770 37.89 -21.43 41.56
N LEU A 771 37.66 -21.83 42.81
CA LEU A 771 36.52 -21.35 43.59
C LEU A 771 36.62 -19.84 43.86
N PHE A 772 37.80 -19.35 44.23
CA PHE A 772 38.07 -17.92 44.42
C PHE A 772 37.74 -17.11 43.17
N ALA A 773 38.28 -17.52 42.01
CA ALA A 773 38.04 -16.82 40.74
C ALA A 773 36.55 -16.84 40.37
N TRP A 774 35.91 -18.01 40.47
CA TRP A 774 34.51 -18.22 40.09
C TRP A 774 33.53 -17.42 40.95
N GLN A 775 33.71 -17.44 42.28
CA GLN A 775 32.83 -16.76 43.23
C GLN A 775 33.11 -15.25 43.22
N GLY A 776 34.39 -14.88 43.18
CA GLY A 776 34.83 -13.49 43.12
C GLY A 776 34.24 -12.77 41.91
N TRP A 777 34.28 -13.40 40.73
CA TRP A 777 33.73 -12.79 39.51
C TRP A 777 32.22 -12.53 39.62
N ARG A 778 31.45 -13.50 40.13
CA ARG A 778 29.99 -13.35 40.32
C ARG A 778 29.62 -12.27 41.32
N ASN A 779 30.44 -12.08 42.34
CA ASN A 779 30.26 -11.01 43.32
C ASN A 779 30.65 -9.64 42.74
N ALA A 780 31.73 -9.55 41.98
CA ALA A 780 32.25 -8.28 41.44
C ALA A 780 31.47 -7.76 40.21
N SER A 781 30.84 -8.66 39.44
CA SER A 781 30.07 -8.31 38.25
C SER A 781 28.56 -8.55 38.45
N GLY A 782 28.15 -9.81 38.56
CA GLY A 782 26.75 -10.23 38.58
C GLY A 782 25.92 -9.51 39.65
N ARG A 783 26.37 -9.55 40.91
CA ARG A 783 25.66 -8.92 42.04
C ARG A 783 25.38 -7.42 41.82
N GLU A 784 26.34 -6.69 41.23
CA GLU A 784 26.24 -5.25 40.97
C GLU A 784 25.25 -4.88 39.86
N LEU A 785 24.86 -5.85 39.03
CA LEU A 785 23.96 -5.67 37.89
C LEU A 785 22.49 -5.95 38.22
N ARG A 786 22.19 -6.57 39.38
CA ARG A 786 20.85 -7.09 39.66
C ARG A 786 19.75 -6.01 39.57
N GLN A 787 19.99 -4.83 40.16
CA GLN A 787 18.97 -3.77 40.18
C GLN A 787 18.78 -3.13 38.80
N ASP A 788 19.88 -2.88 38.08
CA ASP A 788 19.82 -2.33 36.72
C ASP A 788 19.06 -3.29 35.79
N TYR A 789 19.28 -4.61 35.92
CA TYR A 789 18.63 -5.60 35.08
C TYR A 789 17.12 -5.68 35.31
N LYS A 790 16.64 -5.52 36.56
CA LYS A 790 15.19 -5.45 36.85
C LYS A 790 14.55 -4.28 36.11
N ARG A 791 15.16 -3.09 36.18
CA ARG A 791 14.64 -1.90 35.49
C ARG A 791 14.72 -2.04 33.97
N TYR A 792 15.81 -2.62 33.47
CA TYR A 792 15.99 -2.95 32.06
C TYR A 792 14.85 -3.85 31.52
N VAL A 793 14.50 -4.93 32.23
CA VAL A 793 13.42 -5.85 31.81
C VAL A 793 12.08 -5.12 31.67
N GLN A 794 11.75 -4.21 32.60
CA GLN A 794 10.53 -3.41 32.54
C GLN A 794 10.47 -2.55 31.28
N LEU A 795 11.54 -1.81 30.98
CA LEU A 795 11.61 -0.94 29.80
C LEU A 795 11.65 -1.73 28.49
N ALA A 796 12.37 -2.85 28.45
CA ALA A 796 12.43 -3.74 27.29
C ALA A 796 11.06 -4.32 26.95
N ASN A 797 10.30 -4.79 27.95
CA ASN A 797 8.93 -5.28 27.75
C ASN A 797 7.97 -4.16 27.33
N LYS A 798 8.12 -2.95 27.89
CA LYS A 798 7.32 -1.80 27.45
C LYS A 798 7.60 -1.46 25.98
N ALA A 799 8.86 -1.47 25.55
CA ALA A 799 9.21 -1.28 24.14
C ALA A 799 8.58 -2.36 23.25
N ALA A 800 8.68 -3.63 23.62
CA ALA A 800 8.11 -4.74 22.85
C ALA A 800 6.59 -4.65 22.70
N THR A 801 5.88 -4.31 23.78
CA THR A 801 4.41 -4.16 23.77
C THR A 801 3.92 -3.00 22.93
N LEU A 802 4.66 -1.88 22.86
CA LEU A 802 4.38 -0.76 21.96
C LEU A 802 4.53 -1.12 20.45
N ASN A 803 5.16 -2.26 20.17
CA ASN A 803 5.33 -2.83 18.83
C ASN A 803 4.44 -4.03 18.55
N GLY A 804 3.51 -4.37 19.45
CA GLY A 804 2.54 -5.46 19.26
C GLY A 804 3.04 -6.85 19.66
N HIS A 805 4.20 -6.96 20.32
CA HIS A 805 4.68 -8.21 20.92
C HIS A 805 4.20 -8.35 22.37
N SER A 806 4.09 -9.56 22.89
CA SER A 806 3.69 -9.77 24.30
C SER A 806 4.76 -9.32 25.30
N ASP A 807 6.02 -9.49 24.94
CA ASP A 807 7.20 -9.25 25.78
C ASP A 807 8.46 -9.20 24.90
N ASN A 808 9.60 -8.79 25.47
CA ASN A 808 10.86 -8.69 24.72
C ASN A 808 11.38 -10.06 24.22
N GLY A 809 11.04 -11.16 24.91
CA GLY A 809 11.35 -12.51 24.45
C GLY A 809 10.58 -12.88 23.19
N ALA A 810 9.30 -12.53 23.10
CA ALA A 810 8.48 -12.71 21.91
C ALA A 810 9.02 -11.95 20.70
N PHE A 811 9.45 -10.69 20.91
CA PHE A 811 10.15 -9.90 19.88
C PHE A 811 11.40 -10.64 19.37
N TRP A 812 12.27 -11.13 20.26
CA TRP A 812 13.47 -11.87 19.85
C TRP A 812 13.19 -13.16 19.09
N ARG A 813 12.18 -13.93 19.52
CA ARG A 813 11.77 -15.16 18.82
C ARG A 813 11.18 -14.86 17.44
N SER A 814 10.56 -13.69 17.26
CA SER A 814 9.97 -13.28 15.97
C SER A 814 11.01 -13.18 14.83
N LEU A 815 12.28 -12.94 15.15
CA LEU A 815 13.41 -12.92 14.18
C LEU A 815 13.65 -14.27 13.49
N TYR A 816 13.10 -15.36 14.03
CA TYR A 816 13.15 -16.69 13.44
C TYR A 816 11.91 -17.01 12.61
N GLU A 817 10.88 -16.16 12.58
CA GLU A 817 9.67 -16.33 11.75
C GLU A 817 8.98 -17.70 11.88
N THR A 818 9.16 -18.36 13.04
CA THR A 818 8.65 -19.71 13.30
C THR A 818 7.74 -19.69 14.52
N PRO A 819 6.43 -19.95 14.38
CA PRO A 819 5.49 -19.97 15.51
C PRO A 819 5.82 -21.02 16.59
N THR A 820 6.46 -22.12 16.21
CA THR A 820 6.79 -23.27 17.07
C THR A 820 8.24 -23.27 17.58
N PHE A 821 8.90 -22.10 17.57
CA PHE A 821 10.34 -22.03 17.75
C PHE A 821 10.83 -22.61 19.09
N GLU A 822 10.10 -22.41 20.20
CA GLU A 822 10.49 -23.01 21.50
C GLU A 822 10.41 -24.55 21.47
N GLU A 823 9.38 -25.12 20.84
CA GLU A 823 9.23 -26.58 20.73
C GLU A 823 10.30 -27.19 19.82
N ASP A 824 10.62 -26.53 18.70
CA ASP A 824 11.63 -26.98 17.76
C ASP A 824 13.01 -27.07 18.43
N LEU A 825 13.36 -26.10 19.29
CA LEU A 825 14.62 -26.11 20.03
C LEU A 825 14.67 -27.21 21.10
N GLU A 826 13.59 -27.44 21.84
CA GLU A 826 13.53 -28.55 22.82
C GLU A 826 13.67 -29.90 22.11
N HIS A 827 13.04 -30.08 20.95
CA HIS A 827 13.18 -31.29 20.15
C HIS A 827 14.64 -31.53 19.72
N LEU A 828 15.31 -30.50 19.19
CA LEU A 828 16.73 -30.56 18.83
C LEU A 828 17.61 -30.87 20.04
N TRP A 829 17.34 -30.27 21.21
CA TRP A 829 18.06 -30.59 22.44
C TRP A 829 17.87 -32.06 22.83
N LYS A 830 16.66 -32.59 22.74
CA LYS A 830 16.35 -33.99 23.09
C LYS A 830 17.04 -35.01 22.19
N GLU A 831 17.26 -34.69 20.91
CA GLU A 831 18.07 -35.52 20.02
C GLU A 831 19.55 -35.60 20.46
N LEU A 832 20.06 -34.54 21.10
CA LEU A 832 21.47 -34.38 21.47
C LEU A 832 21.79 -34.77 22.91
N GLU A 833 20.76 -34.78 23.77
CA GLU A 833 20.85 -35.13 25.19
C GLU A 833 21.61 -36.46 25.44
N PRO A 834 21.39 -37.56 24.69
CA PRO A 834 22.13 -38.81 24.91
C PRO A 834 23.65 -38.68 24.74
N LEU A 835 24.11 -37.91 23.75
CA LEU A 835 25.54 -37.67 23.54
C LEU A 835 26.11 -36.82 24.68
N TYR A 836 25.41 -35.73 25.05
CA TYR A 836 25.83 -34.89 26.17
C TYR A 836 25.94 -35.67 27.49
N LEU A 837 24.98 -36.54 27.80
CA LEU A 837 24.99 -37.36 29.02
C LEU A 837 26.19 -38.32 29.07
N ASN A 838 26.63 -38.83 27.93
CA ASN A 838 27.83 -39.66 27.82
C ASN A 838 29.12 -38.85 28.06
N VAL A 839 29.23 -37.67 27.45
CA VAL A 839 30.36 -36.74 27.67
C VAL A 839 30.41 -36.31 29.13
N HIS A 840 29.28 -35.91 29.71
CA HIS A 840 29.17 -35.48 31.11
C HIS A 840 29.62 -36.57 32.08
N ALA A 841 29.12 -37.80 31.93
CA ALA A 841 29.50 -38.92 32.80
C ALA A 841 31.00 -39.22 32.74
N TYR A 842 31.56 -39.26 31.52
CA TYR A 842 32.99 -39.48 31.31
C TYR A 842 33.84 -38.38 31.97
N VAL A 843 33.50 -37.10 31.73
CA VAL A 843 34.20 -35.95 32.31
C VAL A 843 34.08 -35.94 33.84
N ARG A 844 32.90 -36.26 34.38
CA ARG A 844 32.68 -36.35 35.83
C ARG A 844 33.60 -37.38 36.47
N ARG A 845 33.79 -38.56 35.86
CA ARG A 845 34.78 -39.53 36.33
C ARG A 845 36.19 -38.97 36.29
N SER A 846 36.59 -38.30 35.20
CA SER A 846 37.92 -37.72 35.08
C SER A 846 38.18 -36.66 36.16
N LEU A 847 37.20 -35.81 36.45
CA LEU A 847 37.26 -34.85 37.56
C LEU A 847 37.29 -35.56 38.93
N TYR A 848 36.55 -36.66 39.10
CA TYR A 848 36.61 -37.46 40.33
C TYR A 848 38.03 -38.02 40.57
N LYS A 849 38.72 -38.50 39.53
CA LYS A 849 40.11 -38.96 39.63
C LYS A 849 41.06 -37.85 40.10
N LYS A 850 40.80 -36.61 39.69
CA LYS A 850 41.63 -35.44 40.06
C LYS A 850 41.31 -34.87 41.44
N TYR A 851 40.04 -34.63 41.74
CA TYR A 851 39.58 -33.88 42.92
C TYR A 851 39.02 -34.76 44.05
N GLY A 852 38.76 -36.04 43.79
CA GLY A 852 38.31 -37.02 44.79
C GLY A 852 36.86 -36.88 45.24
N GLY A 853 36.39 -37.88 45.99
CA GLY A 853 34.98 -38.01 46.41
C GLY A 853 34.46 -36.96 47.38
N LYS A 854 35.35 -36.15 47.99
CA LYS A 854 34.94 -34.98 48.78
C LYS A 854 34.34 -33.88 47.89
N HIS A 855 34.85 -33.74 46.67
CA HIS A 855 34.56 -32.64 45.77
C HIS A 855 33.72 -33.04 44.56
N ILE A 856 33.61 -34.33 44.25
CA ILE A 856 32.84 -34.87 43.12
C ILE A 856 32.03 -36.09 43.57
N ASN A 857 30.73 -36.10 43.28
CA ASN A 857 29.89 -37.28 43.38
C ASN A 857 29.73 -37.91 42.00
N VAL A 858 30.13 -39.17 41.83
CA VAL A 858 30.04 -39.92 40.57
C VAL A 858 28.59 -40.16 40.08
N ARG A 859 27.58 -39.89 40.90
CA ARG A 859 26.14 -39.97 40.57
C ARG A 859 25.43 -38.61 40.65
N GLY A 860 26.15 -37.55 40.98
CA GLY A 860 25.62 -36.20 41.18
C GLY A 860 26.05 -35.20 40.09
N PRO A 861 25.66 -33.93 40.23
CA PRO A 861 26.09 -32.87 39.31
C PRO A 861 27.57 -32.50 39.48
N ILE A 862 28.16 -31.88 38.45
CA ILE A 862 29.55 -31.37 38.49
C ILE A 862 29.57 -29.94 39.06
N PRO A 863 30.48 -29.60 40.00
CA PRO A 863 30.67 -28.22 40.45
C PRO A 863 31.10 -27.29 39.31
N ALA A 864 30.35 -26.20 39.11
CA ALA A 864 30.44 -25.32 37.94
C ALA A 864 31.76 -24.54 37.74
N HIS A 865 32.74 -24.68 38.65
CA HIS A 865 34.03 -23.98 38.61
C HIS A 865 35.20 -24.86 38.15
N LEU A 866 34.95 -26.15 37.85
CA LEU A 866 36.01 -27.13 37.56
C LEU A 866 36.15 -27.47 36.07
N LEU A 867 35.48 -26.73 35.19
CA LEU A 867 35.29 -27.11 33.78
C LEU A 867 36.08 -26.23 32.82
N GLY A 868 37.22 -25.69 33.26
CA GLY A 868 38.17 -24.99 32.38
C GLY A 868 37.72 -23.61 31.89
N ASN A 869 36.55 -23.12 32.34
CA ASN A 869 35.94 -21.88 31.88
C ASN A 869 35.10 -21.23 32.99
N MET A 870 35.06 -19.88 33.03
CA MET A 870 34.34 -19.09 34.04
C MET A 870 32.84 -19.44 34.19
N TRP A 871 32.20 -19.86 33.09
CA TRP A 871 30.78 -20.20 33.03
C TRP A 871 30.53 -21.70 32.85
N ALA A 872 31.58 -22.50 32.65
CA ALA A 872 31.46 -23.89 32.21
C ALA A 872 30.59 -24.03 30.95
N GLN A 873 30.69 -23.06 30.04
CA GLN A 873 30.00 -23.11 28.74
C GLN A 873 30.72 -23.99 27.74
N THR A 874 32.05 -24.09 27.85
CA THR A 874 32.92 -24.94 27.04
C THR A 874 33.94 -25.55 28.01
N TRP A 875 34.35 -26.78 27.75
CA TRP A 875 35.15 -27.63 28.65
C TRP A 875 36.52 -27.99 28.05
N SER A 876 36.90 -27.39 26.92
CA SER A 876 38.20 -27.63 26.27
C SER A 876 39.40 -27.34 27.20
N GLY A 877 39.27 -26.38 28.11
CA GLY A 877 40.31 -26.04 29.10
C GLY A 877 40.67 -27.17 30.09
N ILE A 878 39.91 -28.27 30.13
CA ILE A 878 40.24 -29.48 30.92
C ILE A 878 40.60 -30.69 30.07
N MET A 879 40.96 -30.49 28.79
CA MET A 879 41.33 -31.58 27.89
C MET A 879 42.48 -32.43 28.45
N ASP A 880 43.44 -31.82 29.15
CA ASP A 880 44.52 -32.53 29.87
C ASP A 880 44.00 -33.55 30.91
N LEU A 881 42.85 -33.29 31.53
CA LEU A 881 42.22 -34.19 32.50
C LEU A 881 41.31 -35.23 31.83
N ALA A 882 40.74 -34.89 30.68
CA ALA A 882 39.71 -35.67 29.99
C ALA A 882 40.20 -36.35 28.71
N ILE A 883 41.51 -36.34 28.44
CA ILE A 883 42.07 -36.96 27.23
C ILE A 883 41.88 -38.49 27.24
N PRO A 884 41.23 -39.07 26.21
CA PRO A 884 41.03 -40.51 26.08
C PRO A 884 42.33 -41.33 26.03
N TYR A 885 43.27 -40.91 25.18
CA TYR A 885 44.52 -41.61 24.91
C TYR A 885 45.71 -40.64 25.08
N PRO A 886 46.30 -40.53 26.29
CA PRO A 886 47.37 -39.57 26.56
C PRO A 886 48.65 -39.76 25.73
N ASP A 887 48.91 -40.99 25.30
CA ASP A 887 50.11 -41.37 24.54
C ASP A 887 49.97 -41.15 23.03
N ALA A 888 48.75 -40.84 22.54
CA ALA A 888 48.49 -40.53 21.13
C ALA A 888 48.70 -39.04 20.83
N THR A 889 49.09 -38.71 19.60
CA THR A 889 49.42 -37.34 19.19
C THR A 889 48.22 -36.40 19.37
N GLN A 890 48.46 -35.23 19.98
CA GLN A 890 47.44 -34.20 20.19
C GLN A 890 47.41 -33.19 19.05
N VAL A 891 46.22 -32.69 18.73
CA VAL A 891 45.99 -31.65 17.74
C VAL A 891 46.05 -30.29 18.45
N ASP A 892 47.26 -29.79 18.71
CA ASP A 892 47.49 -28.43 19.21
C ASP A 892 48.53 -27.73 18.33
N ALA A 893 48.08 -26.72 17.58
CA ALA A 893 48.92 -25.91 16.71
C ALA A 893 49.67 -24.79 17.45
N THR A 894 49.32 -24.51 18.71
CA THR A 894 49.85 -23.36 19.47
C THR A 894 51.38 -23.36 19.54
N PRO A 895 52.08 -24.48 19.82
CA PRO A 895 53.54 -24.51 19.81
C PRO A 895 54.16 -24.24 18.43
N ALA A 896 53.49 -24.64 17.35
CA ALA A 896 53.96 -24.41 15.98
C ALA A 896 53.74 -22.97 15.52
N MET A 897 52.81 -22.24 16.16
CA MET A 897 52.54 -20.82 15.90
C MET A 897 53.55 -19.88 16.60
N ILE A 898 54.54 -20.41 17.33
CA ILE A 898 55.59 -19.61 17.96
C ILE A 898 56.36 -18.83 16.87
N GLY A 899 56.18 -17.51 16.83
CA GLY A 899 56.73 -16.61 15.80
C GLY A 899 55.67 -15.93 14.93
N TRP A 900 54.39 -16.35 15.03
CA TRP A 900 53.26 -15.66 14.42
C TRP A 900 52.89 -14.39 15.20
N ASN A 901 52.16 -13.49 14.55
CA ASN A 901 51.50 -12.34 15.17
C ASN A 901 50.01 -12.32 14.78
N ALA A 902 49.21 -11.44 15.40
CA ALA A 902 47.77 -11.38 15.14
C ALA A 902 47.47 -11.17 13.65
N THR A 903 48.15 -10.23 12.99
CA THR A 903 47.98 -9.96 11.55
C THR A 903 48.18 -11.21 10.69
N ARG A 904 49.17 -12.05 11.00
CA ARG A 904 49.41 -13.32 10.29
C ARG A 904 48.23 -14.28 10.42
N MET A 905 47.61 -14.38 11.60
CA MET A 905 46.42 -15.24 11.81
C MET A 905 45.25 -14.77 10.94
N PHE A 906 44.98 -13.47 10.88
CA PHE A 906 43.95 -12.90 10.01
C PHE A 906 44.26 -13.07 8.52
N GLN A 907 45.53 -12.95 8.11
CA GLN A 907 45.95 -13.20 6.73
C GLN A 907 45.75 -14.66 6.32
N GLU A 908 46.03 -15.61 7.21
CA GLU A 908 45.75 -17.03 6.95
C GLU A 908 44.24 -17.30 6.81
N SER A 909 43.42 -16.60 7.61
CA SER A 909 41.97 -16.66 7.43
C SER A 909 41.52 -16.07 6.09
N ASP A 910 42.01 -14.90 5.69
CA ASP A 910 41.72 -14.30 4.38
C ASP A 910 42.16 -15.21 3.22
N ASN A 911 43.31 -15.89 3.37
CA ASN A 911 43.78 -16.92 2.44
C ASN A 911 42.80 -18.10 2.37
N PHE A 912 42.24 -18.54 3.50
CA PHE A 912 41.22 -19.59 3.53
C PHE A 912 39.98 -19.18 2.72
N PHE A 913 39.39 -18.01 2.99
CA PHE A 913 38.21 -17.53 2.28
C PHE A 913 38.47 -17.36 0.77
N THR A 914 39.56 -16.70 0.40
CA THR A 914 39.93 -16.51 -1.01
C THR A 914 40.24 -17.83 -1.72
N SER A 915 40.74 -18.85 -1.01
CA SER A 915 40.91 -20.20 -1.54
C SER A 915 39.58 -20.82 -1.98
N LEU A 916 38.47 -20.50 -1.32
CA LEU A 916 37.12 -20.93 -1.70
C LEU A 916 36.56 -20.13 -2.88
N GLY A 917 37.24 -19.06 -3.32
CA GLY A 917 36.73 -18.14 -4.34
C GLY A 917 35.78 -17.08 -3.76
N LEU A 918 35.80 -16.90 -2.44
CA LEU A 918 35.12 -15.82 -1.76
C LEU A 918 35.94 -14.52 -1.87
N LEU A 919 35.38 -13.43 -1.36
CA LEU A 919 35.94 -12.09 -1.51
C LEU A 919 37.14 -11.90 -0.57
N PRO A 920 38.21 -11.22 -1.00
CA PRO A 920 39.29 -10.83 -0.10
C PRO A 920 38.84 -9.69 0.82
N MET A 921 39.44 -9.60 2.00
CA MET A 921 39.21 -8.46 2.89
C MET A 921 39.65 -7.13 2.25
N PRO A 922 38.82 -6.07 2.34
CA PRO A 922 39.13 -4.78 1.72
C PRO A 922 40.32 -4.08 2.41
N PRO A 923 41.05 -3.18 1.72
CA PRO A 923 42.16 -2.45 2.34
C PRO A 923 41.78 -1.68 3.61
N GLU A 924 40.56 -1.15 3.69
CA GLU A 924 40.07 -0.42 4.87
C GLU A 924 39.93 -1.33 6.10
N PHE A 925 39.60 -2.61 5.92
CA PHE A 925 39.50 -3.58 7.01
C PHE A 925 40.83 -3.69 7.76
N TRP A 926 41.92 -3.85 7.02
CA TRP A 926 43.27 -3.96 7.58
C TRP A 926 43.75 -2.68 8.25
N ALA A 927 43.35 -1.52 7.71
CA ALA A 927 43.77 -0.22 8.21
C ALA A 927 43.02 0.21 9.49
N LYS A 928 41.77 -0.23 9.67
CA LYS A 928 40.88 0.30 10.72
C LYS A 928 40.51 -0.70 11.82
N SER A 929 40.72 -2.00 11.62
CA SER A 929 40.40 -3.02 12.63
C SER A 929 41.32 -2.97 13.85
N MET A 930 40.81 -3.40 15.00
CA MET A 930 41.59 -3.59 16.23
C MET A 930 41.85 -5.09 16.39
N LEU A 931 42.97 -5.57 15.84
CA LEU A 931 43.34 -6.99 15.79
C LEU A 931 44.17 -7.45 17.01
N GLU A 932 44.57 -6.52 17.88
CA GLU A 932 45.29 -6.81 19.11
C GLU A 932 44.92 -5.78 20.19
N LYS A 933 45.13 -6.12 21.46
CA LYS A 933 44.87 -5.20 22.57
C LYS A 933 45.87 -4.02 22.54
N PRO A 934 45.41 -2.75 22.50
CA PRO A 934 46.31 -1.60 22.55
C PRO A 934 47.15 -1.58 23.83
N LYS A 935 48.42 -1.16 23.72
CA LYS A 935 49.38 -1.04 24.84
C LYS A 935 49.53 0.40 25.33
N ASP A 936 48.71 1.31 24.86
CA ASP A 936 48.77 2.75 25.12
C ASP A 936 47.94 3.21 26.33
N GLY A 937 47.38 2.26 27.09
CA GLY A 937 46.64 2.52 28.32
C GLY A 937 45.13 2.74 28.14
N ARG A 938 44.61 2.66 26.92
CA ARG A 938 43.16 2.73 26.68
C ARG A 938 42.45 1.47 27.21
N ASN A 939 41.25 1.68 27.73
CA ASN A 939 40.34 0.60 28.11
C ASN A 939 39.47 0.24 26.90
N VAL A 940 39.32 -1.05 26.61
CA VAL A 940 38.60 -1.54 25.42
C VAL A 940 37.71 -2.71 25.80
N VAL A 941 36.65 -2.94 25.01
CA VAL A 941 35.87 -4.17 25.10
C VAL A 941 36.62 -5.27 24.34
N CYS A 942 37.25 -6.20 25.05
CA CYS A 942 38.08 -7.24 24.42
C CYS A 942 37.32 -8.39 23.74
N HIS A 943 36.02 -8.57 24.05
CA HIS A 943 35.23 -9.62 23.42
C HIS A 943 35.23 -9.48 21.89
N ALA A 944 35.54 -10.57 21.19
CA ALA A 944 35.59 -10.61 19.73
C ALA A 944 34.25 -10.19 19.12
N SER A 945 34.31 -9.44 18.02
CA SER A 945 33.12 -8.97 17.30
C SER A 945 33.50 -8.43 15.91
N ALA A 946 32.63 -8.66 14.93
CA ALA A 946 32.69 -8.10 13.59
C ALA A 946 31.64 -7.00 13.39
N TRP A 947 31.98 -5.98 12.60
CA TRP A 947 31.19 -4.76 12.45
C TRP A 947 31.00 -4.37 10.98
N ASP A 948 29.74 -4.21 10.56
CA ASP A 948 29.34 -3.54 9.30
C ASP A 948 29.03 -2.07 9.61
N PHE A 949 29.71 -1.14 8.92
CA PHE A 949 29.51 0.30 9.08
C PHE A 949 28.43 0.84 8.13
N TYR A 950 27.69 -0.02 7.44
CA TYR A 950 26.50 0.25 6.62
C TYR A 950 26.73 1.15 5.39
N ASN A 951 27.99 1.47 5.08
CA ASN A 951 28.38 2.30 3.93
C ASN A 951 28.89 1.47 2.74
N ARG A 952 28.75 0.13 2.80
CA ARG A 952 29.16 -0.87 1.78
C ARG A 952 30.66 -1.00 1.56
N LYS A 953 31.50 -0.35 2.37
CA LYS A 953 32.96 -0.27 2.17
C LYS A 953 33.75 -0.62 3.43
N ASP A 954 33.28 -0.14 4.58
CA ASP A 954 33.98 -0.21 5.84
C ASP A 954 33.43 -1.37 6.69
N PHE A 955 34.30 -2.34 6.94
CA PHE A 955 34.01 -3.52 7.72
C PHE A 955 35.22 -3.74 8.63
N ARG A 956 35.00 -4.03 9.92
CA ARG A 956 36.09 -4.11 10.91
C ARG A 956 35.89 -5.28 11.86
N ILE A 957 36.98 -5.76 12.44
CA ILE A 957 36.97 -6.69 13.58
C ILE A 957 37.62 -6.03 14.79
N LYS A 958 37.03 -6.26 15.96
CA LYS A 958 37.56 -5.86 17.27
C LYS A 958 37.80 -7.12 18.10
N GLN A 959 39.06 -7.54 18.22
CA GLN A 959 39.49 -8.71 19.00
C GLN A 959 40.85 -8.45 19.70
N CYS A 960 40.95 -8.83 20.97
CA CYS A 960 42.22 -8.80 21.70
C CYS A 960 43.01 -10.10 21.47
N THR A 961 43.46 -10.33 20.23
CA THR A 961 43.99 -11.63 19.79
C THR A 961 45.28 -12.05 20.53
N VAL A 962 45.30 -13.31 20.97
CA VAL A 962 46.46 -14.01 21.53
C VAL A 962 46.91 -15.10 20.54
N ILE A 963 48.20 -15.41 20.50
CA ILE A 963 48.74 -16.39 19.54
C ILE A 963 48.52 -17.82 20.06
N THR A 964 47.28 -18.31 19.89
CA THR A 964 46.86 -19.67 20.24
C THR A 964 46.01 -20.27 19.11
N MET A 965 45.88 -21.60 19.11
CA MET A 965 44.98 -22.29 18.18
C MET A 965 43.51 -21.86 18.39
N ASP A 966 43.07 -21.65 19.63
CA ASP A 966 41.70 -21.21 19.94
C ASP A 966 41.39 -19.81 19.34
N ASP A 967 42.34 -18.89 19.43
CA ASP A 967 42.18 -17.57 18.82
C ASP A 967 42.30 -17.63 17.29
N LEU A 968 43.06 -18.57 16.72
CA LEU A 968 43.08 -18.80 15.26
C LEU A 968 41.70 -19.23 14.76
N ILE A 969 41.01 -20.10 15.50
CA ILE A 969 39.63 -20.52 15.23
C ILE A 969 38.68 -19.33 15.35
N THR A 970 38.81 -18.54 16.42
CA THR A 970 38.01 -17.32 16.64
C THR A 970 38.19 -16.30 15.51
N VAL A 971 39.42 -16.13 15.02
CA VAL A 971 39.71 -15.26 13.87
C VAL A 971 38.92 -15.71 12.62
N HIS A 972 38.84 -17.02 12.35
CA HIS A 972 38.03 -17.53 11.22
C HIS A 972 36.53 -17.32 11.43
N HIS A 973 36.05 -17.45 12.66
CA HIS A 973 34.66 -17.16 13.01
C HIS A 973 34.29 -15.71 12.69
N GLU A 974 35.06 -14.75 13.21
CA GLU A 974 34.80 -13.31 13.01
C GLU A 974 34.97 -12.88 11.54
N MET A 975 35.96 -13.44 10.84
CA MET A 975 36.15 -13.20 9.41
C MET A 975 34.99 -13.77 8.58
N GLY A 976 34.33 -14.83 9.04
CA GLY A 976 33.11 -15.35 8.44
C GLY A 976 31.94 -14.37 8.51
N HIS A 977 31.81 -13.62 9.60
CA HIS A 977 30.84 -12.52 9.69
C HIS A 977 31.15 -11.41 8.68
N VAL A 978 32.40 -10.97 8.59
CA VAL A 978 32.82 -9.96 7.61
C VAL A 978 32.55 -10.45 6.18
N GLN A 979 32.79 -11.73 5.93
CA GLN A 979 32.50 -12.31 4.63
C GLN A 979 31.00 -12.28 4.31
N TYR A 980 30.13 -12.50 5.30
CA TYR A 980 28.69 -12.34 5.14
C TYR A 980 28.35 -10.88 4.79
N PHE A 981 28.92 -9.91 5.52
CA PHE A 981 28.76 -8.47 5.26
C PHE A 981 29.10 -8.11 3.81
N LEU A 982 30.25 -8.59 3.32
CA LEU A 982 30.72 -8.34 1.97
C LEU A 982 29.78 -8.91 0.89
N GLN A 983 29.09 -10.01 1.16
CA GLN A 983 28.20 -10.66 0.18
C GLN A 983 26.86 -9.94 0.05
N TYR A 984 26.26 -9.49 1.15
CA TYR A 984 24.95 -8.81 1.11
C TYR A 984 25.03 -7.29 1.06
N LYS A 985 26.23 -6.68 1.01
CA LYS A 985 26.42 -5.21 1.03
C LYS A 985 25.59 -4.44 0.01
N ASP A 986 25.20 -5.08 -1.09
CA ASP A 986 24.41 -4.45 -2.17
C ASP A 986 22.89 -4.58 -1.98
N GLN A 987 22.44 -5.34 -0.98
CA GLN A 987 21.04 -5.38 -0.55
C GLN A 987 20.61 -4.04 0.09
N PRO A 988 19.29 -3.74 0.11
CA PRO A 988 18.73 -2.70 0.96
C PRO A 988 19.16 -2.89 2.41
N ILE A 989 19.37 -1.80 3.16
CA ILE A 989 19.88 -1.86 4.53
C ILE A 989 19.05 -2.77 5.44
N SER A 990 17.73 -2.80 5.25
CA SER A 990 16.80 -3.66 6.00
C SER A 990 17.03 -5.16 5.79
N PHE A 991 17.74 -5.55 4.72
CA PHE A 991 18.09 -6.93 4.40
C PHE A 991 19.56 -7.29 4.65
N ARG A 992 20.39 -6.36 5.15
CA ARG A 992 21.81 -6.59 5.47
C ARG A 992 21.99 -7.27 6.82
N GLU A 993 21.42 -8.46 6.93
CA GLU A 993 21.48 -9.35 8.08
C GLU A 993 21.52 -10.80 7.55
N GLY A 994 21.86 -11.76 8.41
CA GLY A 994 21.70 -13.17 8.07
C GLY A 994 20.22 -13.55 7.94
N ALA A 995 19.91 -14.62 7.20
CA ALA A 995 18.53 -15.07 7.00
C ALA A 995 17.74 -15.28 8.32
N ASN A 996 18.44 -15.66 9.39
CA ASN A 996 18.04 -15.44 10.77
C ASN A 996 19.33 -15.24 11.62
N PRO A 997 19.23 -14.87 12.91
CA PRO A 997 20.42 -14.63 13.74
C PRO A 997 21.36 -15.84 13.86
N GLY A 998 20.83 -17.07 13.83
CA GLY A 998 21.64 -18.29 13.89
C GLY A 998 22.46 -18.56 12.63
N PHE A 999 22.00 -18.12 11.44
CA PHE A 999 22.78 -18.22 10.21
C PHE A 999 24.07 -17.40 10.29
N HIS A 1000 24.01 -16.22 10.89
CA HIS A 1000 25.17 -15.33 10.96
C HIS A 1000 26.32 -15.97 11.73
N GLU A 1001 26.00 -16.57 12.88
CA GLU A 1001 26.89 -17.33 13.76
C GLU A 1001 27.38 -18.63 13.10
N ALA A 1002 26.50 -19.38 12.42
CA ALA A 1002 26.85 -20.65 11.80
C ALA A 1002 27.84 -20.53 10.64
N ILE A 1003 27.77 -19.42 9.89
CA ILE A 1003 28.71 -19.16 8.80
C ILE A 1003 30.11 -18.94 9.37
N GLY A 1004 30.27 -18.23 10.48
CA GLY A 1004 31.58 -18.13 11.14
C GLY A 1004 32.11 -19.49 11.57
N ASP A 1005 31.27 -20.28 12.25
CA ASP A 1005 31.66 -21.56 12.82
C ASP A 1005 31.94 -22.67 11.78
N VAL A 1006 31.23 -22.70 10.65
CA VAL A 1006 31.38 -23.81 9.68
C VAL A 1006 32.77 -23.85 9.05
N LEU A 1007 33.42 -22.70 8.89
CA LEU A 1007 34.79 -22.64 8.36
C LEU A 1007 35.80 -23.03 9.44
N ALA A 1008 35.57 -22.60 10.68
CA ALA A 1008 36.35 -23.01 11.84
C ALA A 1008 36.42 -24.54 11.99
N LEU A 1009 35.34 -25.27 11.65
CA LEU A 1009 35.34 -26.75 11.65
C LEU A 1009 36.37 -27.34 10.67
N SER A 1010 36.49 -26.81 9.45
CA SER A 1010 37.49 -27.29 8.48
C SER A 1010 38.91 -26.91 8.89
N VAL A 1011 39.08 -25.71 9.44
CA VAL A 1011 40.39 -25.17 9.87
C VAL A 1011 40.97 -25.96 11.05
N ALA A 1012 40.12 -26.42 11.97
CA ALA A 1012 40.53 -27.21 13.12
C ALA A 1012 40.95 -28.66 12.77
N THR A 1013 40.74 -29.11 11.52
CA THR A 1013 41.09 -30.48 11.14
C THR A 1013 42.61 -30.68 11.11
N PRO A 1014 43.13 -31.84 11.53
CA PRO A 1014 44.56 -32.16 11.42
C PRO A 1014 45.08 -32.04 9.99
N LYS A 1015 44.24 -32.41 9.01
CA LYS A 1015 44.55 -32.31 7.58
C LYS A 1015 44.81 -30.86 7.16
N HIS A 1016 43.97 -29.93 7.60
CA HIS A 1016 44.12 -28.52 7.29
C HIS A 1016 45.36 -27.93 7.96
N LEU A 1017 45.54 -28.17 9.26
CA LEU A 1017 46.68 -27.68 10.03
C LEU A 1017 48.01 -28.16 9.43
N LYS A 1018 48.07 -29.38 8.90
CA LYS A 1018 49.24 -29.87 8.15
C LYS A 1018 49.46 -29.10 6.84
N GLU A 1019 48.41 -28.88 6.06
CA GLU A 1019 48.50 -28.16 4.77
C GLU A 1019 49.00 -26.71 4.94
N ILE A 1020 48.68 -26.06 6.07
CA ILE A 1020 49.17 -24.71 6.41
C ILE A 1020 50.47 -24.70 7.23
N GLY A 1021 51.09 -25.87 7.45
CA GLY A 1021 52.40 -25.99 8.09
C GLY A 1021 52.39 -25.84 9.61
N LEU A 1022 51.25 -26.04 10.27
CA LEU A 1022 51.10 -26.03 11.73
C LEU A 1022 51.12 -27.43 12.36
N LEU A 1023 51.13 -28.50 11.56
CA LEU A 1023 51.36 -29.88 12.00
C LEU A 1023 52.32 -30.60 11.04
N ASP A 1024 53.34 -31.27 11.60
CA ASP A 1024 54.35 -32.00 10.82
C ASP A 1024 53.83 -33.36 10.31
N VAL A 1025 53.07 -34.07 11.15
CA VAL A 1025 52.54 -35.42 10.87
C VAL A 1025 51.05 -35.44 11.21
N VAL A 1026 50.25 -36.04 10.34
CA VAL A 1026 48.86 -36.40 10.64
C VAL A 1026 48.86 -37.90 10.89
N GLU A 1027 48.73 -38.29 12.16
CA GLU A 1027 48.54 -39.68 12.52
C GLU A 1027 47.08 -40.05 12.30
N ASP A 1028 46.81 -40.76 11.20
CA ASP A 1028 45.48 -41.29 10.88
C ASP A 1028 45.27 -42.63 11.61
N ASN A 1029 45.03 -42.55 12.92
CA ASN A 1029 44.72 -43.70 13.77
C ASN A 1029 43.52 -43.43 14.68
N ALA A 1030 42.83 -44.50 15.08
CA ALA A 1030 41.58 -44.41 15.84
C ALA A 1030 41.74 -43.66 17.18
N GLU A 1031 42.89 -43.78 17.85
CA GLU A 1031 43.15 -43.11 19.13
C GLU A 1031 43.23 -41.59 18.97
N SER A 1032 43.94 -41.13 17.94
CA SER A 1032 44.07 -39.70 17.59
C SER A 1032 42.75 -39.11 17.12
N THR A 1033 41.96 -39.86 16.34
CA THR A 1033 40.59 -39.46 15.96
C THR A 1033 39.69 -39.27 17.17
N ILE A 1034 39.73 -40.17 18.15
CA ILE A 1034 38.94 -40.04 19.38
C ILE A 1034 39.41 -38.86 20.24
N ASN A 1035 40.71 -38.63 20.36
CA ASN A 1035 41.24 -37.43 21.04
C ASN A 1035 40.76 -36.14 20.35
N TYR A 1036 40.84 -36.06 19.02
CA TYR A 1036 40.34 -34.93 18.25
C TYR A 1036 38.84 -34.71 18.47
N LEU A 1037 38.02 -35.75 18.27
CA LEU A 1037 36.57 -35.64 18.46
C LEU A 1037 36.20 -35.27 19.91
N MET A 1038 36.92 -35.79 20.91
CA MET A 1038 36.73 -35.38 22.31
C MET A 1038 37.01 -33.88 22.48
N SER A 1039 38.10 -33.36 21.90
CA SER A 1039 38.41 -31.92 21.99
C SER A 1039 37.28 -31.05 21.43
N ILE A 1040 36.73 -31.42 20.26
CA ILE A 1040 35.60 -30.73 19.65
C ILE A 1040 34.32 -30.92 20.47
N ALA A 1041 34.10 -32.09 21.10
CA ALA A 1041 32.92 -32.34 21.92
C ALA A 1041 32.94 -31.52 23.23
N LEU A 1042 34.11 -31.38 23.85
CA LEU A 1042 34.28 -30.53 25.03
C LEU A 1042 34.03 -29.05 24.72
N ASP A 1043 34.18 -28.60 23.47
CA ASP A 1043 33.75 -27.27 23.05
C ASP A 1043 32.27 -27.26 22.63
N LYS A 1044 31.93 -27.96 21.55
CA LYS A 1044 30.62 -27.87 20.87
C LYS A 1044 29.48 -28.57 21.60
N ILE A 1045 29.68 -29.80 22.07
CA ILE A 1045 28.62 -30.57 22.73
C ILE A 1045 28.36 -30.06 24.14
N ALA A 1046 29.42 -29.70 24.89
CA ALA A 1046 29.30 -29.13 26.22
C ALA A 1046 28.55 -27.79 26.23
N PHE A 1047 28.65 -27.02 25.14
CA PHE A 1047 28.01 -25.72 24.98
C PHE A 1047 26.51 -25.79 24.77
N LEU A 1048 26.00 -26.77 24.01
CA LEU A 1048 24.58 -26.85 23.63
C LEU A 1048 23.59 -26.66 24.80
N PRO A 1049 23.70 -27.36 25.95
CA PRO A 1049 22.77 -27.13 27.05
C PRO A 1049 22.89 -25.74 27.68
N PHE A 1050 24.09 -25.14 27.68
CA PHE A 1050 24.28 -23.76 28.14
C PHE A 1050 23.65 -22.75 27.18
N GLY A 1051 23.90 -22.92 25.87
CA GLY A 1051 23.33 -22.12 24.81
C GLY A 1051 21.80 -22.13 24.82
N TYR A 1052 21.23 -23.32 25.05
CA TYR A 1052 19.79 -23.52 25.14
C TYR A 1052 19.18 -22.87 26.39
N LEU A 1053 19.74 -23.10 27.58
CA LEU A 1053 19.12 -22.65 28.83
C LEU A 1053 19.17 -21.13 29.03
N MET A 1054 20.16 -20.44 28.44
CA MET A 1054 20.36 -19.00 28.61
C MET A 1054 19.13 -18.18 28.21
N ASP A 1055 18.61 -18.44 27.02
CA ASP A 1055 17.42 -17.72 26.52
C ASP A 1055 16.13 -18.33 27.01
N GLN A 1056 16.08 -19.63 27.32
CA GLN A 1056 14.95 -20.21 28.06
C GLN A 1056 14.75 -19.51 29.41
N TRP A 1057 15.82 -19.16 30.11
CA TRP A 1057 15.75 -18.36 31.34
C TRP A 1057 15.29 -16.92 31.03
N ARG A 1058 15.92 -16.23 30.07
CA ARG A 1058 15.56 -14.84 29.73
C ARG A 1058 14.14 -14.69 29.23
N TRP A 1059 13.64 -15.60 28.40
CA TRP A 1059 12.26 -15.58 27.91
C TRP A 1059 11.27 -15.68 29.05
N LYS A 1060 11.53 -16.57 30.01
CA LYS A 1060 10.69 -16.71 31.21
C LYS A 1060 10.80 -15.51 32.15
N VAL A 1061 11.92 -14.79 32.15
CA VAL A 1061 12.04 -13.51 32.85
C VAL A 1061 11.22 -12.42 32.15
N PHE A 1062 11.30 -12.33 30.82
CA PHE A 1062 10.56 -11.32 30.05
C PHE A 1062 9.05 -11.52 30.11
N ASP A 1063 8.56 -12.76 30.00
CA ASP A 1063 7.12 -13.04 30.06
C ASP A 1063 6.56 -13.16 31.50
N GLY A 1064 7.42 -13.05 32.52
CA GLY A 1064 7.04 -13.08 33.93
C GLY A 1064 6.85 -14.48 34.54
N ARG A 1065 7.12 -15.58 33.81
CA ARG A 1065 7.15 -16.95 34.37
C ARG A 1065 8.22 -17.12 35.47
N ILE A 1066 9.28 -16.31 35.46
CA ILE A 1066 10.27 -16.19 36.55
C ILE A 1066 10.15 -14.80 37.17
N SER A 1067 9.75 -14.76 38.44
CA SER A 1067 9.70 -13.52 39.22
C SER A 1067 11.10 -12.96 39.49
N GLU A 1068 11.19 -11.64 39.65
CA GLU A 1068 12.42 -10.94 40.06
C GLU A 1068 12.93 -11.32 41.47
N GLU A 1069 12.14 -12.06 42.24
CA GLU A 1069 12.50 -12.68 43.52
C GLU A 1069 13.15 -14.05 43.37
N GLU A 1070 13.12 -14.65 42.17
CA GLU A 1070 13.59 -16.02 41.93
C GLU A 1070 14.59 -16.14 40.77
N TYR A 1071 15.11 -15.02 40.28
CA TYR A 1071 16.07 -14.96 39.17
C TYR A 1071 17.22 -15.94 39.33
N ASN A 1072 17.90 -15.94 40.48
CA ASN A 1072 19.11 -16.72 40.66
C ASN A 1072 18.80 -18.19 40.97
N LYS A 1073 17.73 -18.46 41.71
CA LYS A 1073 17.19 -19.79 41.99
C LYS A 1073 16.82 -20.50 40.69
N GLU A 1074 16.01 -19.88 39.83
CA GLU A 1074 15.56 -20.51 38.59
C GLU A 1074 16.70 -20.65 37.57
N TRP A 1075 17.67 -19.73 37.57
CA TRP A 1075 18.91 -19.89 36.82
C TRP A 1075 19.64 -21.20 37.21
N TRP A 1076 19.83 -21.45 38.51
CA TRP A 1076 20.49 -22.67 38.98
C TRP A 1076 19.64 -23.93 38.80
N ASN A 1077 18.32 -23.84 38.90
CA ASN A 1077 17.42 -24.95 38.55
C ASN A 1077 17.60 -25.36 37.08
N MET A 1078 17.70 -24.41 36.16
CA MET A 1078 17.95 -24.70 34.75
C MET A 1078 19.35 -25.22 34.48
N ARG A 1079 20.39 -24.65 35.12
CA ARG A 1079 21.77 -25.18 35.08
C ARG A 1079 21.82 -26.63 35.54
N MET A 1080 21.08 -26.97 36.60
CA MET A 1080 20.94 -28.34 37.10
C MET A 1080 20.21 -29.23 36.09
N LYS A 1081 19.05 -28.78 35.59
CA LYS A 1081 18.19 -29.55 34.69
C LYS A 1081 18.86 -29.88 33.35
N TYR A 1082 19.52 -28.91 32.73
CA TYR A 1082 20.04 -29.06 31.37
C TYR A 1082 21.53 -29.43 31.32
N GLN A 1083 22.36 -28.84 32.19
CA GLN A 1083 23.79 -29.13 32.20
C GLN A 1083 24.22 -30.16 33.26
N GLY A 1084 23.43 -30.39 34.30
CA GLY A 1084 23.87 -31.22 35.42
C GLY A 1084 25.03 -30.60 36.20
N LEU A 1085 24.96 -29.28 36.40
CA LEU A 1085 25.98 -28.51 37.11
C LEU A 1085 25.41 -27.87 38.38
N CYS A 1086 26.12 -28.00 39.50
CA CYS A 1086 25.77 -27.35 40.77
C CYS A 1086 26.67 -26.14 41.04
N PRO A 1087 26.18 -25.13 41.79
CA PRO A 1087 27.05 -24.08 42.29
C PRO A 1087 27.97 -24.67 43.36
N PRO A 1088 29.27 -24.31 43.39
CA PRO A 1088 30.19 -24.84 44.39
C PRO A 1088 29.99 -24.24 45.79
N VAL A 1089 29.24 -23.15 45.89
CA VAL A 1089 28.84 -22.49 47.13
C VAL A 1089 27.34 -22.19 47.10
N ALA A 1090 26.71 -22.12 48.26
CA ALA A 1090 25.31 -21.72 48.34
C ALA A 1090 25.12 -20.32 47.74
N ARG A 1091 24.09 -20.16 46.91
CA ARG A 1091 23.73 -18.89 46.27
C ARG A 1091 22.41 -18.38 46.84
N THR A 1092 22.26 -17.07 46.88
CA THR A 1092 21.07 -16.37 47.39
C THR A 1092 20.51 -15.45 46.32
N GLU A 1093 19.36 -14.83 46.58
CA GLU A 1093 18.79 -13.82 45.67
C GLU A 1093 19.42 -12.43 45.82
N GLN A 1094 20.41 -12.27 46.70
CA GLN A 1094 21.35 -11.14 46.59
C GLN A 1094 22.29 -11.35 45.42
N ASP A 1095 22.53 -12.59 44.99
CA ASP A 1095 23.34 -12.90 43.84
C ASP A 1095 22.53 -12.72 42.53
N PHE A 1096 23.25 -12.48 41.44
CA PHE A 1096 22.70 -12.44 40.09
C PHE A 1096 23.74 -13.03 39.13
N ASP A 1097 23.93 -14.34 39.26
CA ASP A 1097 24.91 -15.12 38.52
C ASP A 1097 24.75 -15.04 36.98
N PRO A 1098 23.53 -14.97 36.38
CA PRO A 1098 23.42 -14.75 34.94
C PRO A 1098 24.04 -13.41 34.50
N GLY A 1099 23.95 -12.36 35.32
CA GLY A 1099 24.58 -11.05 35.03
C GLY A 1099 26.11 -11.12 34.92
N ALA A 1100 26.75 -12.16 35.45
CA ALA A 1100 28.18 -12.38 35.34
C ALA A 1100 28.61 -12.95 33.97
N LYS A 1101 27.71 -13.04 32.98
CA LYS A 1101 28.00 -13.44 31.58
C LYS A 1101 27.67 -12.29 30.63
N PHE A 1102 28.65 -11.83 29.84
CA PHE A 1102 28.59 -10.66 28.95
C PHE A 1102 27.26 -10.41 28.22
N HIS A 1103 26.69 -11.44 27.58
CA HIS A 1103 25.48 -11.33 26.76
C HIS A 1103 24.21 -10.92 27.54
N ILE A 1104 24.20 -11.07 28.86
CA ILE A 1104 23.09 -10.62 29.72
C ILE A 1104 23.12 -9.08 29.89
N PRO A 1105 24.17 -8.44 30.45
CA PRO A 1105 24.25 -6.99 30.55
C PRO A 1105 24.35 -6.27 29.21
N ALA A 1106 24.94 -6.89 28.16
CA ALA A 1106 25.00 -6.34 26.81
C ALA A 1106 23.73 -6.57 25.97
N ASN A 1107 22.71 -7.23 26.55
CA ASN A 1107 21.44 -7.51 25.91
C ASN A 1107 21.53 -8.19 24.53
N VAL A 1108 22.44 -9.15 24.38
CA VAL A 1108 22.62 -9.91 23.12
C VAL A 1108 21.88 -11.24 23.23
N PRO A 1109 20.88 -11.54 22.38
CA PRO A 1109 20.21 -12.85 22.32
C PRO A 1109 21.21 -14.01 22.20
N TYR A 1110 21.02 -15.11 22.93
CA TYR A 1110 21.99 -16.21 23.06
C TYR A 1110 21.59 -17.46 22.27
N VAL A 1111 20.29 -17.66 22.02
CA VAL A 1111 19.76 -18.80 21.27
C VAL A 1111 20.36 -18.90 19.86
N ARG A 1112 20.85 -17.78 19.31
CA ARG A 1112 21.63 -17.74 18.06
C ARG A 1112 22.78 -18.72 18.05
N TYR A 1113 23.48 -18.91 19.16
CA TYR A 1113 24.61 -19.84 19.26
C TYR A 1113 24.14 -21.29 19.33
N PHE A 1114 23.02 -21.57 20.02
CA PHE A 1114 22.43 -22.92 20.00
C PHE A 1114 22.02 -23.30 18.57
N VAL A 1115 21.29 -22.41 17.89
CA VAL A 1115 20.90 -22.63 16.48
C VAL A 1115 22.14 -22.78 15.60
N SER A 1116 23.15 -21.92 15.78
CA SER A 1116 24.44 -22.01 15.08
C SER A 1116 25.06 -23.39 15.19
N PHE A 1117 25.16 -23.91 16.42
CA PHE A 1117 25.82 -25.18 16.71
C PHE A 1117 25.07 -26.38 16.13
N ILE A 1118 23.80 -26.24 15.78
CA ILE A 1118 23.06 -27.24 15.01
C ILE A 1118 23.33 -27.07 13.51
N ILE A 1119 23.02 -25.89 12.98
CA ILE A 1119 22.98 -25.69 11.53
C ILE A 1119 24.37 -25.63 10.90
N GLN A 1120 25.42 -25.30 11.66
CA GLN A 1120 26.79 -25.33 11.16
C GLN A 1120 27.18 -26.73 10.68
N PHE A 1121 26.72 -27.82 11.32
CA PHE A 1121 27.00 -29.18 10.86
C PHE A 1121 26.15 -29.54 9.64
N GLN A 1122 24.94 -28.99 9.51
CA GLN A 1122 24.15 -29.13 8.29
C GLN A 1122 24.83 -28.43 7.11
N PHE A 1123 25.36 -27.23 7.33
CA PHE A 1123 26.15 -26.50 6.34
C PHE A 1123 27.44 -27.25 6.02
N HIS A 1124 28.16 -27.72 7.03
CA HIS A 1124 29.40 -28.47 6.85
C HIS A 1124 29.15 -29.70 5.96
N GLN A 1125 28.15 -30.53 6.27
CA GLN A 1125 27.79 -31.68 5.44
C GLN A 1125 27.49 -31.28 3.99
N ALA A 1126 26.70 -30.23 3.77
CA ALA A 1126 26.38 -29.76 2.43
C ALA A 1126 27.61 -29.25 1.66
N LEU A 1127 28.48 -28.49 2.32
CA LEU A 1127 29.71 -27.96 1.73
C LEU A 1127 30.74 -29.05 1.46
N CYS A 1128 30.85 -30.06 2.32
CA CYS A 1128 31.69 -31.24 2.12
C CYS A 1128 31.22 -32.07 0.91
N ASN A 1129 29.90 -32.24 0.77
CA ASN A 1129 29.33 -32.89 -0.41
C ASN A 1129 29.64 -32.08 -1.69
N ALA A 1130 29.52 -30.75 -1.63
CA ALA A 1130 29.87 -29.86 -2.74
C ALA A 1130 31.37 -29.90 -3.08
N ALA A 1131 32.24 -30.07 -2.08
CA ALA A 1131 33.67 -30.25 -2.23
C ALA A 1131 34.07 -31.65 -2.73
N GLY A 1132 33.12 -32.59 -2.85
CA GLY A 1132 33.38 -33.95 -3.29
C GLY A 1132 34.09 -34.81 -2.25
N HIS A 1133 33.96 -34.49 -0.95
CA HIS A 1133 34.55 -35.26 0.14
C HIS A 1133 33.98 -36.69 0.20
N VAL A 1134 34.87 -37.65 0.48
CA VAL A 1134 34.51 -39.06 0.68
C VAL A 1134 35.16 -39.52 1.98
N GLY A 1135 34.36 -40.04 2.90
CA GLY A 1135 34.82 -40.51 4.21
C GLY A 1135 33.94 -39.97 5.34
N PRO A 1136 34.37 -40.15 6.60
CA PRO A 1136 33.70 -39.57 7.75
C PRO A 1136 33.60 -38.05 7.65
N LEU A 1137 32.50 -37.49 8.14
CA LEU A 1137 32.26 -36.04 8.03
C LEU A 1137 33.30 -35.21 8.78
N HIS A 1138 33.84 -35.71 9.90
CA HIS A 1138 34.83 -35.00 10.70
C HIS A 1138 36.23 -34.87 10.07
N ASP A 1139 36.50 -35.60 8.99
CA ASP A 1139 37.75 -35.52 8.23
C ASP A 1139 37.66 -34.53 7.05
N CYS A 1140 36.49 -33.90 6.87
CA CYS A 1140 36.26 -33.00 5.76
C CYS A 1140 36.98 -31.65 5.93
N ASP A 1141 37.75 -31.28 4.91
CA ASP A 1141 38.31 -29.94 4.75
C ASP A 1141 37.84 -29.38 3.40
N ILE A 1142 37.09 -28.27 3.44
CA ILE A 1142 36.58 -27.60 2.24
C ILE A 1142 37.60 -26.64 1.59
N TYR A 1143 38.78 -26.46 2.19
CA TYR A 1143 39.83 -25.58 1.70
C TYR A 1143 40.11 -25.80 0.20
N ARG A 1144 40.20 -24.69 -0.55
CA ARG A 1144 40.35 -24.65 -2.02
C ARG A 1144 39.17 -25.17 -2.86
N SER A 1145 38.06 -25.62 -2.27
CA SER A 1145 36.85 -25.98 -3.03
C SER A 1145 36.10 -24.73 -3.50
N LYS A 1146 36.15 -24.47 -4.81
CA LYS A 1146 35.41 -23.34 -5.42
C LYS A 1146 33.92 -23.61 -5.47
N GLU A 1147 33.52 -24.87 -5.56
CA GLU A 1147 32.13 -25.32 -5.55
C GLU A 1147 31.47 -25.05 -4.20
N ALA A 1148 32.13 -25.43 -3.10
CA ALA A 1148 31.67 -25.11 -1.75
C ALA A 1148 31.62 -23.60 -1.51
N GLY A 1149 32.66 -22.86 -1.93
CA GLY A 1149 32.69 -21.41 -1.81
C GLY A 1149 31.60 -20.70 -2.62
N LYS A 1150 31.31 -21.16 -3.84
CA LYS A 1150 30.20 -20.64 -4.65
C LYS A 1150 28.86 -20.86 -3.95
N LEU A 1151 28.62 -22.07 -3.46
CA LEU A 1151 27.39 -22.40 -2.72
C LEU A 1151 27.21 -21.49 -1.50
N LEU A 1152 28.26 -21.34 -0.70
CA LEU A 1152 28.25 -20.49 0.48
C LEU A 1152 28.02 -19.01 0.14
N GLY A 1153 28.75 -18.50 -0.86
CA GLY A 1153 28.64 -17.12 -1.32
C GLY A 1153 27.25 -16.78 -1.86
N ASP A 1154 26.64 -17.66 -2.65
CA ASP A 1154 25.31 -17.45 -3.21
C ASP A 1154 24.21 -17.43 -2.13
N VAL A 1155 24.38 -18.20 -1.05
CA VAL A 1155 23.49 -18.18 0.11
C VAL A 1155 23.65 -16.89 0.91
N MET A 1156 24.89 -16.45 1.15
CA MET A 1156 25.16 -15.23 1.90
C MET A 1156 24.65 -13.95 1.19
N LYS A 1157 24.66 -13.90 -0.15
CA LYS A 1157 24.18 -12.74 -0.93
C LYS A 1157 22.71 -12.38 -0.72
N VAL A 1158 21.89 -13.34 -0.31
CA VAL A 1158 20.45 -13.14 -0.09
C VAL A 1158 20.17 -12.31 1.17
N GLY A 1159 21.06 -12.39 2.16
CA GLY A 1159 20.87 -11.76 3.47
C GLY A 1159 19.52 -12.13 4.08
N PHE A 1160 18.77 -11.14 4.53
CA PHE A 1160 17.43 -11.31 5.12
C PHE A 1160 16.28 -11.11 4.11
N SER A 1161 16.56 -11.10 2.80
CA SER A 1161 15.54 -10.79 1.78
C SER A 1161 14.52 -11.92 1.57
N LYS A 1162 14.78 -13.12 2.11
CA LYS A 1162 13.92 -14.31 2.02
C LYS A 1162 13.72 -14.95 3.40
N PRO A 1163 12.62 -15.70 3.60
CA PRO A 1163 12.47 -16.54 4.77
C PRO A 1163 13.65 -17.51 4.94
N TRP A 1164 14.11 -17.70 6.17
CA TRP A 1164 15.25 -18.59 6.45
C TRP A 1164 15.06 -20.04 5.97
N PRO A 1165 13.85 -20.65 5.93
CA PRO A 1165 13.68 -22.02 5.43
C PRO A 1165 14.02 -22.15 3.94
N GLU A 1166 13.75 -21.11 3.14
CA GLU A 1166 14.13 -21.08 1.72
C GLU A 1166 15.65 -20.97 1.58
N THR A 1167 16.28 -20.13 2.40
CA THR A 1167 17.73 -19.95 2.42
C THR A 1167 18.45 -21.22 2.92
N MET A 1168 17.88 -21.93 3.90
CA MET A 1168 18.34 -23.27 4.34
C MET A 1168 18.27 -24.30 3.21
N ALA A 1169 17.21 -24.26 2.40
CA ALA A 1169 17.04 -25.17 1.27
C ALA A 1169 18.04 -24.88 0.14
N MET A 1170 18.45 -23.63 -0.05
CA MET A 1170 19.48 -23.26 -1.03
C MET A 1170 20.83 -23.94 -0.74
N ILE A 1171 21.22 -24.09 0.54
CA ILE A 1171 22.48 -24.72 0.92
C ILE A 1171 22.35 -26.22 1.18
N THR A 1172 21.32 -26.66 1.89
CA THR A 1172 21.22 -28.08 2.33
C THR A 1172 20.28 -28.94 1.49
N GLY A 1173 19.48 -28.33 0.60
CA GLY A 1173 18.38 -29.00 -0.10
C GLY A 1173 17.15 -29.27 0.77
N LYS A 1174 17.13 -28.83 2.03
CA LYS A 1174 16.01 -29.02 2.98
C LYS A 1174 15.66 -27.69 3.66
N SER A 1175 14.40 -27.55 4.09
CA SER A 1175 13.89 -26.31 4.70
C SER A 1175 13.81 -26.35 6.24
N ILE A 1176 14.46 -27.33 6.89
CA ILE A 1176 14.34 -27.57 8.34
C ILE A 1176 15.71 -27.57 9.03
N MET A 1177 15.72 -27.18 10.31
CA MET A 1177 16.85 -27.43 11.20
C MET A 1177 16.89 -28.92 11.60
N SER A 1178 18.07 -29.52 11.69
CA SER A 1178 18.24 -30.93 12.04
C SER A 1178 19.58 -31.17 12.72
N ALA A 1179 19.55 -31.87 13.86
CA ALA A 1179 20.75 -32.28 14.58
C ALA A 1179 21.44 -33.52 13.99
N LYS A 1180 20.86 -34.16 12.96
CA LYS A 1180 21.40 -35.40 12.38
C LYS A 1180 22.85 -35.28 11.89
N PRO A 1181 23.25 -34.23 11.14
CA PRO A 1181 24.65 -34.12 10.70
C PRO A 1181 25.63 -33.92 11.86
N LEU A 1182 25.20 -33.27 12.94
CA LEU A 1182 25.99 -33.17 14.17
C LEU A 1182 26.16 -34.55 14.82
N VAL A 1183 25.07 -35.31 14.98
CA VAL A 1183 25.13 -36.68 15.53
C VAL A 1183 26.00 -37.59 14.66
N GLU A 1184 25.94 -37.45 13.34
CA GLU A 1184 26.78 -38.19 12.39
C GLU A 1184 28.27 -37.85 12.55
N TYR A 1185 28.60 -36.55 12.68
CA TYR A 1185 29.96 -36.07 12.91
C TYR A 1185 30.59 -36.73 14.15
N PHE A 1186 29.85 -36.79 15.26
CA PHE A 1186 30.31 -37.33 16.54
C PHE A 1186 30.04 -38.83 16.74
N LYS A 1187 29.55 -39.55 15.72
CA LYS A 1187 29.21 -40.97 15.86
C LYS A 1187 30.37 -41.82 16.40
N PRO A 1188 31.62 -41.70 15.92
CA PRO A 1188 32.73 -42.50 16.45
C PRO A 1188 33.02 -42.24 17.94
N LEU A 1189 32.95 -40.97 18.36
CA LEU A 1189 33.12 -40.61 19.76
C LEU A 1189 31.96 -41.12 20.64
N THR A 1190 30.74 -41.06 20.12
CA THR A 1190 29.55 -41.56 20.82
C THR A 1190 29.69 -43.05 21.12
N ASP A 1191 30.06 -43.84 20.12
CA ASP A 1191 30.25 -45.29 20.27
C ASP A 1191 31.36 -45.61 21.26
N TRP A 1192 32.45 -44.86 21.20
CA TRP A 1192 33.56 -45.00 22.13
C TRP A 1192 33.17 -44.64 23.57
N LEU A 1193 32.50 -43.50 23.77
CA LEU A 1193 32.03 -43.04 25.08
C LEU A 1193 31.04 -44.03 25.69
N GLU A 1194 30.15 -44.61 24.88
CA GLU A 1194 29.20 -45.61 25.38
C GLU A 1194 29.90 -46.86 25.89
N ALA A 1195 30.84 -47.39 25.12
CA ALA A 1195 31.65 -48.54 25.51
C ALA A 1195 32.49 -48.23 26.76
N GLU A 1196 33.14 -47.08 26.81
CA GLU A 1196 34.03 -46.69 27.91
C GLU A 1196 33.25 -46.37 29.19
N ASN A 1197 32.08 -45.73 29.11
CA ASN A 1197 31.21 -45.51 30.26
C ASN A 1197 30.62 -46.82 30.79
N ASN A 1198 30.23 -47.74 29.90
CA ASN A 1198 29.71 -49.05 30.31
C ASN A 1198 30.80 -49.92 30.97
N LYS A 1199 32.03 -49.87 30.45
CA LYS A 1199 33.18 -50.60 31.01
C LYS A 1199 33.51 -50.20 32.45
N ASN A 1200 33.20 -48.96 32.83
CA ASN A 1200 33.48 -48.41 34.16
C ASN A 1200 32.22 -48.25 35.02
N ASP A 1201 31.08 -48.84 34.62
CA ASP A 1201 29.81 -48.78 35.34
C ASP A 1201 29.32 -47.34 35.66
N GLU A 1202 29.54 -46.41 34.73
CA GLU A 1202 29.15 -45.01 34.93
C GLU A 1202 27.64 -44.80 34.89
N VAL A 1203 27.13 -44.03 35.85
CA VAL A 1203 25.72 -43.61 35.86
C VAL A 1203 25.56 -42.40 34.95
N ARG A 1204 24.92 -42.57 33.80
CA ARG A 1204 24.60 -41.44 32.91
C ARG A 1204 23.57 -40.53 33.56
N GLY A 1205 23.78 -39.22 33.45
CA GLY A 1205 22.99 -38.22 34.16
C GLY A 1205 23.36 -38.11 35.64
N TRP A 1206 22.54 -37.40 36.41
CA TRP A 1206 22.80 -37.03 37.80
C TRP A 1206 21.56 -37.31 38.67
N PRO A 1207 21.20 -38.59 38.92
CA PRO A 1207 20.03 -38.93 39.72
C PRO A 1207 20.13 -38.43 41.18
N GLU A 1208 21.33 -38.23 41.70
CA GLU A 1208 21.58 -37.59 43.00
C GLU A 1208 21.72 -36.06 42.81
N TYR A 1209 20.67 -35.44 42.25
CA TYR A 1209 20.65 -34.03 41.83
C TYR A 1209 20.71 -33.03 42.99
N ASP A 1210 20.38 -33.46 44.20
CA ASP A 1210 20.39 -32.67 45.43
C ASP A 1210 21.77 -32.63 46.11
N TRP A 1211 22.74 -33.40 45.60
CA TRP A 1211 24.12 -33.39 46.10
C TRP A 1211 24.79 -32.03 45.91
N LYS A 1212 25.54 -31.61 46.93
CA LYS A 1212 26.33 -30.36 46.93
C LYS A 1212 27.73 -30.61 47.50
N PRO A 1213 28.76 -29.89 47.05
CA PRO A 1213 30.07 -29.92 47.69
C PRO A 1213 29.97 -29.47 49.16
N PRO A 1214 30.69 -30.11 50.09
CA PRO A 1214 30.67 -29.73 51.50
C PRO A 1214 31.28 -28.34 51.71
N SER A 1215 30.60 -27.48 52.47
CA SER A 1215 31.12 -26.15 52.85
C SER A 1215 31.98 -26.25 54.12
N GLU A 1216 32.96 -25.35 54.32
CA GLU A 1216 33.77 -25.32 55.55
C GLU A 1216 32.92 -25.13 56.83
N SER A 1217 31.70 -24.59 56.70
CA SER A 1217 30.73 -24.47 57.79
C SER A 1217 29.99 -25.76 58.18
N ASP A 1218 30.12 -26.85 57.40
CA ASP A 1218 29.39 -28.10 57.64
C ASP A 1218 30.16 -29.13 58.47
N THR A 1219 31.34 -28.77 59.02
CA THR A 1219 32.08 -29.65 59.95
C THR A 1219 31.45 -29.59 61.34
N PRO A 1220 30.86 -30.68 61.89
CA PRO A 1220 30.40 -30.69 63.27
C PRO A 1220 31.61 -30.61 64.21
N LEU A 1221 31.61 -29.64 65.12
CA LEU A 1221 32.46 -29.64 66.32
C LEU A 1221 32.18 -30.92 67.11
N ASN A 1222 32.94 -31.99 66.85
CA ASN A 1222 32.96 -33.16 67.71
C ASN A 1222 33.98 -32.97 68.83
N SER A 1223 33.42 -32.86 70.04
CA SER A 1223 34.01 -33.13 71.34
C SER A 1223 35.28 -33.99 71.34
N ARG A 1224 36.36 -33.39 71.85
CA ARG A 1224 37.34 -34.08 72.69
C ARG A 1224 37.59 -33.23 73.94
N ASN A 1225 37.20 -33.83 75.08
CA ASN A 1225 37.32 -33.44 76.49
C ASN A 1225 36.50 -32.25 76.98
#